data_AF-A0AAD9ZAW2-F1
#
_entry.id   AF-A0AAD9ZAW2-F1
#
_cell.length_a   1.000
_cell.length_b   1.000
_cell.length_c   1.000
_cell.angle_alpha   90.00
_cell.angle_beta   90.00
_cell.angle_gamma   90.00
#
_symmetry.space_group_name_H-M   'P 1'
#
loop_
_entity.id
_entity.type
_entity.pdbx_description
1 polymer ?
#
loop_
_entity_poly.entity_id
_entity_poly.type
_entity_poly.pdbx_seq_one_letter_code
_entity_poly.pdbx_strand_id
1 'polypeptide(L)'
;MPRNTQNSRSSACDSHPAEASAPQRRARSRRGVSFSDEQTAAAVAGRAEQEKRKAEEKQQRLEWLAHLKRQKAQEDAAKRAQKEREREEARERKRTEDEERRRQREQEREEARQRRDAAQLAALREREEVRDSLRRRREQQARDTALEAEVEASEREREDLDRRIEAQRRAEEEQQLDLRRERMTTEELLDETPLTREPYSPRTLQEMKRSEAIENGPHEYSLRACLKVQNGSHTSAKWSNKIGGLWKSGSFDINALLVEIDKVVEQHTLGEIVEIDKSVEQHTLGEIVEIKGYVKSTANRSTRQYFTLNALCIDEWESRVESITSAEWRRHTGYPIDTNIDIICRLGLRRCIQAVDGPTQSPSHRRTRTDRLEEQHSVARDRNEAVGDISERLITRWKCQAASCGHKGTCWIDDTGEHHRVNAILRERWATAIQYSQASEIQPPLSVYKSLIGQTNESETQSQKKPKKSAMDQMKEMLEQQMEFENMKSMRSMVNENRQQQQYQQYQGPPQYPYQSACQYPTTQQPYSSYGGYTTQQYVLPPQAPSPTPAPRALSNPPGPPVQAAQRSSPIGPRNEEDDIIEGFWQWKRDSTDKVERKLQYSQAQAIVERQMWKISDLKAMADTSSDIYRKAIDKDLPDGLVRGLKDNLREFKQQWRDTYQHARNLQRVAEYGGGF
;
A
#
# COMPACT_ATOMS: atom_id res chain seq x y z
N MET A 1 31.94 9.80 37.65
CA MET A 1 32.00 8.33 37.80
C MET A 1 32.62 7.72 36.54
N PRO A 2 33.95 7.51 36.44
CA PRO A 2 34.56 6.80 35.31
C PRO A 2 34.83 5.33 35.68
N ARG A 3 34.29 4.39 34.90
CA ARG A 3 34.66 2.95 34.93
C ARG A 3 35.73 2.74 33.85
N ASN A 4 36.99 2.58 34.25
CA ASN A 4 37.65 1.31 34.57
C ASN A 4 38.09 0.55 33.31
N THR A 5 39.33 0.83 32.91
CA THR A 5 40.14 0.14 31.92
C THR A 5 40.89 -1.00 32.59
N GLN A 6 40.48 -2.26 32.37
CA GLN A 6 41.35 -3.42 32.52
C GLN A 6 40.88 -4.52 31.56
N ASN A 7 41.72 -4.86 30.58
CA ASN A 7 41.77 -6.23 30.10
C ASN A 7 43.18 -6.56 29.62
N SER A 8 43.94 -7.09 30.57
CA SER A 8 45.21 -7.79 30.41
C SER A 8 44.90 -9.24 30.08
N ARG A 9 45.49 -9.79 29.01
CA ARG A 9 45.67 -11.25 28.80
C ARG A 9 46.70 -11.45 27.69
N SER A 10 47.94 -11.79 28.08
CA SER A 10 48.53 -13.15 28.05
C SER A 10 49.04 -13.49 26.64
N SER A 11 50.33 -13.36 26.32
CA SER A 11 51.49 -14.14 26.80
C SER A 11 51.36 -15.64 26.51
N ALA A 12 51.93 -16.03 25.37
CA ALA A 12 52.50 -17.35 25.03
C ALA A 12 53.34 -17.09 23.76
N CYS A 13 54.66 -16.92 23.82
CA CYS A 13 55.67 -17.97 24.00
C CYS A 13 55.56 -19.03 22.90
N ASP A 14 56.24 -18.82 21.76
CA ASP A 14 56.88 -19.93 21.04
C ASP A 14 58.02 -19.38 20.18
N SER A 15 59.23 -19.63 20.68
CA SER A 15 60.51 -19.28 20.07
C SER A 15 61.07 -20.53 19.40
N HIS A 16 61.15 -20.54 18.08
CA HIS A 16 61.98 -21.50 17.34
C HIS A 16 63.33 -20.85 17.01
N PRO A 17 64.46 -21.31 17.56
CA PRO A 17 65.77 -20.98 17.04
C PRO A 17 66.11 -21.93 15.87
N ALA A 18 66.30 -21.37 14.68
CA ALA A 18 66.88 -22.10 13.56
C ALA A 18 68.41 -22.22 13.78
N GLU A 19 68.86 -23.45 14.00
CA GLU A 19 70.27 -23.81 14.18
C GLU A 19 71.12 -23.43 12.98
N ALA A 20 72.22 -22.74 13.28
CA ALA A 20 73.29 -22.41 12.35
C ALA A 20 74.07 -23.67 11.95
N SER A 21 73.99 -24.03 10.67
CA SER A 21 74.90 -25.02 10.07
C SER A 21 76.27 -24.38 9.80
N ALA A 22 77.27 -24.79 10.57
CA ALA A 22 78.67 -24.44 10.41
C ALA A 22 79.30 -25.17 9.20
N PRO A 23 80.00 -24.49 8.28
CA PRO A 23 80.78 -25.18 7.25
C PRO A 23 82.15 -25.61 7.79
N GLN A 24 82.43 -26.90 7.67
CA GLN A 24 83.71 -27.56 7.96
C GLN A 24 84.89 -26.87 7.26
N ARG A 25 85.84 -26.38 8.04
CA ARG A 25 87.15 -25.92 7.58
C ARG A 25 88.02 -27.13 7.19
N ARG A 26 88.28 -27.30 5.89
CA ARG A 26 89.37 -28.15 5.38
C ARG A 26 90.71 -27.47 5.62
N ALA A 27 91.53 -28.03 6.50
CA ALA A 27 92.94 -27.71 6.62
C ALA A 27 93.68 -28.18 5.36
N ARG A 28 94.18 -27.23 4.55
CA ARG A 28 95.18 -27.51 3.51
C ARG A 28 96.54 -27.01 3.97
N SER A 29 97.44 -27.97 4.13
CA SER A 29 98.89 -27.84 4.34
C SER A 29 99.53 -26.87 3.34
N ARG A 30 100.22 -25.84 3.85
CA ARG A 30 101.07 -24.92 3.08
C ARG A 30 102.51 -25.44 3.12
N ARG A 31 103.05 -25.81 1.96
CA ARG A 31 104.50 -25.95 1.72
C ARG A 31 105.12 -24.55 1.66
N GLY A 32 106.22 -24.38 2.38
CA GLY A 32 107.08 -23.20 2.31
C GLY A 32 107.80 -23.11 0.97
N VAL A 33 107.80 -21.92 0.40
CA VAL A 33 108.71 -21.49 -0.66
C VAL A 33 109.29 -20.17 -0.21
N SER A 34 110.57 -20.17 0.13
CA SER A 34 111.38 -19.00 0.45
C SER A 34 111.66 -18.22 -0.84
N PHE A 35 111.02 -17.05 -0.97
CA PHE A 35 111.30 -16.07 -2.02
C PHE A 35 111.92 -14.82 -1.38
N SER A 36 112.96 -14.32 -2.04
CA SER A 36 113.85 -13.20 -1.68
C SER A 36 113.18 -11.95 -1.09
N ASP A 37 113.72 -11.47 0.02
CA ASP A 37 113.19 -10.43 0.92
C ASP A 37 113.21 -8.97 0.42
N GLU A 38 113.73 -8.68 -0.78
CA GLU A 38 113.81 -7.29 -1.28
C GLU A 38 112.66 -6.88 -2.22
N GLN A 39 111.95 -7.84 -2.84
CA GLN A 39 110.77 -7.53 -3.67
C GLN A 39 109.45 -7.50 -2.87
N THR A 40 109.46 -8.01 -1.64
CA THR A 40 108.27 -8.09 -0.76
C THR A 40 107.93 -6.76 -0.09
N ALA A 41 108.92 -5.92 0.26
CA ALA A 41 108.66 -4.64 0.93
C ALA A 41 107.89 -3.63 0.04
N ALA A 42 108.26 -3.51 -1.23
CA ALA A 42 107.55 -2.65 -2.18
C ALA A 42 106.13 -3.17 -2.50
N ALA A 43 105.96 -4.50 -2.58
CA ALA A 43 104.65 -5.12 -2.79
C ALA A 43 103.72 -4.98 -1.57
N VAL A 44 104.26 -4.94 -0.35
CA VAL A 44 103.49 -4.72 0.89
C VAL A 44 103.04 -3.27 1.00
N ALA A 45 103.90 -2.29 0.68
CA ALA A 45 103.53 -0.88 0.66
C ALA A 45 102.43 -0.58 -0.38
N GLY A 46 102.54 -1.14 -1.59
CA GLY A 46 101.50 -1.01 -2.61
C GLY A 46 100.16 -1.65 -2.22
N ARG A 47 100.18 -2.78 -1.49
CA ARG A 47 98.96 -3.38 -0.94
C ARG A 47 98.32 -2.53 0.14
N ALA A 48 99.12 -1.94 1.05
CA ALA A 48 98.61 -1.06 2.09
C ALA A 48 97.93 0.18 1.51
N GLU A 49 98.50 0.79 0.48
CA GLU A 49 97.88 1.94 -0.19
C GLU A 49 96.61 1.54 -0.98
N GLN A 50 96.62 0.36 -1.62
CA GLN A 50 95.43 -0.17 -2.28
C GLN A 50 94.30 -0.50 -1.29
N GLU A 51 94.62 -1.03 -0.11
CA GLU A 51 93.66 -1.27 0.96
C GLU A 51 93.11 0.03 1.53
N LYS A 52 93.95 1.06 1.69
CA LYS A 52 93.51 2.40 2.10
C LYS A 52 92.51 2.99 1.09
N ARG A 53 92.81 2.94 -0.22
CA ARG A 53 91.89 3.41 -1.27
C ARG A 53 90.57 2.63 -1.28
N LYS A 54 90.62 1.30 -1.09
CA LYS A 54 89.41 0.47 -0.97
C LYS A 54 88.60 0.81 0.28
N ALA A 55 89.24 1.14 1.39
CA ALA A 55 88.58 1.55 2.63
C ALA A 55 87.89 2.91 2.45
N GLU A 56 88.57 3.88 1.82
CA GLU A 56 88.00 5.19 1.47
C GLU A 56 86.82 5.07 0.50
N GLU A 57 86.94 4.27 -0.57
CA GLU A 57 85.85 3.99 -1.51
C GLU A 57 84.64 3.33 -0.80
N LYS A 58 84.91 2.39 0.10
CA LYS A 58 83.87 1.76 0.92
C LYS A 58 83.18 2.77 1.83
N GLN A 59 83.93 3.69 2.44
CA GLN A 59 83.38 4.75 3.27
C GLN A 59 82.50 5.71 2.46
N GLN A 60 82.98 6.17 1.29
CA GLN A 60 82.20 7.00 0.37
C GLN A 60 80.91 6.30 -0.08
N ARG A 61 80.97 5.00 -0.37
CA ARG A 61 79.78 4.21 -0.73
C ARG A 61 78.78 4.11 0.42
N LEU A 62 79.25 3.96 1.66
CA LEU A 62 78.38 3.93 2.84
C LEU A 62 77.73 5.28 3.10
N GLU A 63 78.47 6.38 2.96
CA GLU A 63 77.95 7.75 3.08
C GLU A 63 76.90 8.04 2.00
N TRP A 64 77.16 7.65 0.75
CA TRP A 64 76.19 7.78 -0.33
C TRP A 64 74.92 6.95 -0.09
N LEU A 65 75.03 5.71 0.39
CA LEU A 65 73.87 4.90 0.78
C LEU A 65 73.10 5.51 1.96
N ALA A 66 73.79 6.12 2.93
CA ALA A 66 73.17 6.83 4.03
C ALA A 66 72.40 8.07 3.54
N HIS A 67 72.96 8.81 2.59
CA HIS A 67 72.30 9.94 1.93
C HIS A 67 71.01 9.50 1.22
N LEU A 68 71.06 8.43 0.40
CA LEU A 68 69.87 7.89 -0.26
C LEU A 68 68.80 7.41 0.73
N LYS A 69 69.19 6.79 1.85
CA LYS A 69 68.25 6.40 2.91
C LYS A 69 67.56 7.61 3.53
N ARG A 70 68.29 8.71 3.76
CA ARG A 70 67.72 9.97 4.28
C ARG A 70 66.75 10.58 3.27
N GLN A 71 67.11 10.63 1.99
CA GLN A 71 66.25 11.15 0.93
C GLN A 71 64.96 10.34 0.81
N LYS A 72 65.04 9.01 0.79
CA LYS A 72 63.86 8.14 0.77
C LYS A 72 62.98 8.31 2.02
N ALA A 73 63.59 8.45 3.20
CA ALA A 73 62.85 8.71 4.43
C ALA A 73 62.11 10.06 4.40
N GLN A 74 62.72 11.10 3.81
CA GLN A 74 62.07 12.40 3.61
C GLN A 74 60.90 12.31 2.62
N GLU A 75 61.06 11.59 1.51
CA GLU A 75 59.96 11.35 0.56
C GLU A 75 58.80 10.56 1.18
N ASP A 76 59.10 9.51 1.95
CA ASP A 76 58.08 8.71 2.64
C ASP A 76 57.37 9.54 3.73
N ALA A 77 58.08 10.42 4.43
CA ALA A 77 57.49 11.36 5.38
C ALA A 77 56.57 12.37 4.69
N ALA A 78 57.00 12.94 3.56
CA ALA A 78 56.18 13.85 2.76
C ALA A 78 54.90 13.18 2.24
N LYS A 79 54.98 11.94 1.75
CA LYS A 79 53.82 11.16 1.31
C LYS A 79 52.86 10.87 2.47
N ARG A 80 53.36 10.59 3.67
CA ARG A 80 52.51 10.40 4.87
C ARG A 80 51.79 11.68 5.26
N ALA A 81 52.50 12.82 5.26
CA ALA A 81 51.92 14.12 5.56
C ALA A 81 50.84 14.52 4.54
N GLN A 82 51.08 14.28 3.24
CA GLN A 82 50.07 14.51 2.20
C GLN A 82 48.82 13.66 2.42
N LYS A 83 48.99 12.35 2.67
CA LYS A 83 47.87 11.44 2.93
C LYS A 83 47.08 11.81 4.18
N GLU A 84 47.73 12.41 5.18
CA GLU A 84 47.07 12.90 6.38
C GLU A 84 46.22 14.15 6.09
N ARG A 85 46.74 15.10 5.30
CA ARG A 85 45.96 16.27 4.82
C ARG A 85 44.74 15.84 4.02
N GLU A 86 44.88 14.91 3.08
CA GLU A 86 43.76 14.38 2.30
C GLU A 86 42.69 13.73 3.19
N ARG A 87 43.10 13.05 4.27
CA ARG A 87 42.17 12.47 5.26
C ARG A 87 41.46 13.54 6.08
N GLU A 88 42.14 14.63 6.39
CA GLU A 88 41.56 15.76 7.12
C GLU A 88 40.54 16.51 6.26
N GLU A 89 40.90 16.83 5.01
CA GLU A 89 39.98 17.43 4.03
C GLU A 89 38.75 16.54 3.79
N ALA A 90 38.94 15.21 3.69
CA ALA A 90 37.82 14.27 3.56
C ALA A 90 36.90 14.28 4.79
N ARG A 91 37.45 14.45 6.00
CA ARG A 91 36.66 14.58 7.23
C ARG A 91 35.90 15.90 7.27
N GLU A 92 36.50 16.98 6.81
CA GLU A 92 35.86 18.29 6.75
C GLU A 92 34.71 18.31 5.74
N ARG A 93 34.92 17.78 4.52
CA ARG A 93 33.86 17.61 3.52
C ARG A 93 32.69 16.78 4.04
N LYS A 94 32.99 15.70 4.78
CA LYS A 94 31.95 14.88 5.41
C LYS A 94 31.16 15.67 6.47
N ARG A 95 31.83 16.49 7.29
CA ARG A 95 31.16 17.35 8.27
C ARG A 95 30.25 18.38 7.61
N THR A 96 30.69 19.02 6.53
CA THR A 96 29.87 19.98 5.79
C THR A 96 28.68 19.32 5.12
N GLU A 97 28.85 18.12 4.54
CA GLU A 97 27.75 17.35 3.95
C GLU A 97 26.73 16.90 5.02
N ASP A 98 27.19 16.43 6.17
CA ASP A 98 26.33 16.04 7.29
C ASP A 98 25.56 17.25 7.86
N GLU A 99 26.18 18.43 7.91
CA GLU A 99 25.54 19.67 8.31
C GLU A 99 24.49 20.14 7.29
N GLU A 100 24.78 20.07 5.99
CA GLU A 100 23.81 20.39 4.94
C GLU A 100 22.61 19.43 4.98
N ARG A 101 22.85 18.13 5.14
CA ARG A 101 21.80 17.12 5.34
C ARG A 101 20.94 17.42 6.57
N ARG A 102 21.55 17.93 7.65
CA ARG A 102 20.81 18.35 8.85
C ARG A 102 19.91 19.56 8.56
N ARG A 103 20.43 20.59 7.88
CA ARG A 103 19.64 21.78 7.47
C ARG A 103 18.48 21.41 6.56
N GLN A 104 18.70 20.51 5.59
CA GLN A 104 17.64 20.01 4.72
C GLN A 104 16.55 19.27 5.52
N ARG A 105 16.93 18.42 6.49
CA ARG A 105 15.94 17.74 7.36
C ARG A 105 15.17 18.71 8.25
N GLU A 106 15.80 19.78 8.72
CA GLU A 106 15.13 20.84 9.49
C GLU A 106 14.14 21.61 8.61
N GLN A 107 14.52 21.95 7.38
CA GLN A 107 13.63 22.57 6.40
C GLN A 107 12.44 21.66 6.05
N GLU A 108 12.67 20.38 5.76
CA GLU A 108 11.59 19.42 5.49
C GLU A 108 10.61 19.28 6.66
N ARG A 109 11.13 19.36 7.91
CA ARG A 109 10.28 19.34 9.12
C ARG A 109 9.44 20.60 9.23
N GLU A 110 9.99 21.75 8.89
CA GLU A 110 9.27 23.02 8.92
C GLU A 110 8.19 23.08 7.82
N GLU A 111 8.51 22.66 6.60
CA GLU A 111 7.53 22.52 5.52
C GLU A 111 6.41 21.53 5.89
N ALA A 112 6.76 20.43 6.58
CA ALA A 112 5.77 19.49 7.08
C ALA A 112 4.86 20.07 8.18
N ARG A 113 5.38 20.98 9.03
CA ARG A 113 4.56 21.73 10.00
C ARG A 113 3.61 22.68 9.28
N GLN A 114 4.13 23.49 8.36
CA GLN A 114 3.31 24.42 7.57
C GLN A 114 2.21 23.71 6.79
N ARG A 115 2.49 22.53 6.20
CA ARG A 115 1.46 21.73 5.52
C ARG A 115 0.38 21.21 6.48
N ARG A 116 0.74 20.83 7.71
CA ARG A 116 -0.23 20.40 8.73
C ARG A 116 -1.10 21.57 9.17
N ASP A 117 -0.51 22.74 9.42
CA ASP A 117 -1.24 23.93 9.84
C ASP A 117 -2.18 24.42 8.73
N ALA A 118 -1.73 24.40 7.47
CA ALA A 118 -2.57 24.70 6.31
C ALA A 118 -3.74 23.70 6.15
N ALA A 119 -3.48 22.40 6.36
CA ALA A 119 -4.53 21.39 6.33
C ALA A 119 -5.55 21.55 7.48
N GLN A 120 -5.10 21.94 8.67
CA GLN A 120 -5.99 22.25 9.80
C GLN A 120 -6.86 23.47 9.51
N LEU A 121 -6.30 24.53 8.94
CA LEU A 121 -7.06 25.72 8.53
C LEU A 121 -8.08 25.39 7.44
N ALA A 122 -7.72 24.57 6.45
CA ALA A 122 -8.66 24.10 5.42
C ALA A 122 -9.81 23.29 6.02
N ALA A 123 -9.52 22.36 6.95
CA ALA A 123 -10.54 21.58 7.63
C ALA A 123 -11.47 22.45 8.52
N LEU A 124 -10.96 23.53 9.12
CA LEU A 124 -11.78 24.48 9.86
C LEU A 124 -12.73 25.26 8.93
N ARG A 125 -12.26 25.70 7.77
CA ARG A 125 -13.09 26.36 6.75
C ARG A 125 -14.21 25.43 6.24
N GLU A 126 -13.88 24.19 5.93
CA GLU A 126 -14.88 23.20 5.50
C GLU A 126 -15.94 22.95 6.58
N ARG A 127 -15.55 22.88 7.85
CA ARG A 127 -16.51 22.77 8.97
C ARG A 127 -17.41 23.99 9.10
N GLU A 128 -16.90 25.18 8.84
CA GLU A 128 -17.67 26.42 8.86
C GLU A 128 -18.65 26.48 7.68
N GLU A 129 -18.22 26.10 6.48
CA GLU A 129 -19.10 25.98 5.30
C GLU A 129 -20.23 24.97 5.51
N VAL A 130 -19.94 23.82 6.13
CA VAL A 130 -20.97 22.83 6.50
C VAL A 130 -21.95 23.40 7.54
N ARG A 131 -21.46 24.14 8.53
CA ARG A 131 -22.31 24.79 9.54
C ARG A 131 -23.24 25.83 8.89
N ASP A 132 -22.72 26.63 7.96
CA ASP A 132 -23.51 27.63 7.23
C ASP A 132 -24.51 26.99 6.27
N SER A 133 -24.14 25.87 5.64
CA SER A 133 -25.06 25.06 4.82
C SER A 133 -26.22 24.50 5.66
N LEU A 134 -25.93 23.96 6.85
CA LEU A 134 -26.95 23.48 7.78
C LEU A 134 -27.86 24.61 8.29
N ARG A 135 -27.29 25.79 8.56
CA ARG A 135 -28.06 26.98 8.95
C ARG A 135 -29.03 27.38 7.83
N ARG A 136 -28.55 27.49 6.59
CA ARG A 136 -29.39 27.78 5.42
C ARG A 136 -30.50 26.74 5.23
N ARG A 137 -30.19 25.46 5.42
CA ARG A 137 -31.20 24.38 5.32
C ARG A 137 -32.27 24.48 6.41
N ARG A 138 -31.90 24.84 7.64
CA ARG A 138 -32.87 25.07 8.73
C ARG A 138 -33.73 26.32 8.47
N GLU A 139 -33.14 27.39 7.97
CA GLU A 139 -33.87 28.60 7.58
C GLU A 139 -34.86 28.30 6.44
N GLN A 140 -34.46 27.48 5.45
CA GLN A 140 -35.35 27.05 4.38
C GLN A 140 -36.49 26.18 4.92
N GLN A 141 -36.19 25.17 5.75
CA GLN A 141 -37.21 24.31 6.36
C GLN A 141 -38.21 25.12 7.18
N ALA A 142 -37.75 26.13 7.93
CA ALA A 142 -38.63 27.02 8.69
C ALA A 142 -39.56 27.86 7.77
N ARG A 143 -39.07 28.29 6.60
CA ARG A 143 -39.89 28.97 5.59
C ARG A 143 -40.93 28.03 4.98
N ASP A 144 -40.54 26.81 4.66
CA ASP A 144 -41.44 25.83 4.06
C ASP A 144 -42.57 25.46 5.06
N THR A 145 -42.24 25.24 6.33
CA THR A 145 -43.23 25.00 7.39
C THR A 145 -44.15 26.20 7.63
N ALA A 146 -43.64 27.44 7.49
CA ALA A 146 -44.47 28.64 7.60
C ALA A 146 -45.47 28.74 6.43
N LEU A 147 -45.03 28.42 5.21
CA LEU A 147 -45.90 28.39 4.03
C LEU A 147 -46.97 27.29 4.14
N GLU A 148 -46.61 26.10 4.62
CA GLU A 148 -47.58 25.01 4.89
C GLU A 148 -48.65 25.46 5.90
N ALA A 149 -48.25 26.14 6.97
CA ALA A 149 -49.19 26.69 7.96
C ALA A 149 -50.13 27.77 7.38
N GLU A 150 -49.64 28.63 6.48
CA GLU A 150 -50.46 29.62 5.77
C GLU A 150 -51.47 28.96 4.82
N VAL A 151 -51.07 27.89 4.13
CA VAL A 151 -51.97 27.11 3.27
C VAL A 151 -53.05 26.42 4.10
N GLU A 152 -52.69 25.74 5.20
CA GLU A 152 -53.67 25.13 6.12
C GLU A 152 -54.66 26.16 6.70
N ALA A 153 -54.17 27.36 7.07
CA ALA A 153 -55.04 28.43 7.55
C ALA A 153 -56.03 28.88 6.47
N SER A 154 -55.56 29.04 5.23
CA SER A 154 -56.40 29.41 4.09
C SER A 154 -57.44 28.34 3.74
N GLU A 155 -57.08 27.06 3.86
CA GLU A 155 -58.01 25.94 3.66
C GLU A 155 -59.10 25.93 4.73
N ARG A 156 -58.77 26.16 6.01
CA ARG A 156 -59.76 26.27 7.09
C ARG A 156 -60.74 27.43 6.88
N GLU A 157 -60.24 28.59 6.43
CA GLU A 157 -61.11 29.72 6.09
C GLU A 157 -62.07 29.38 4.95
N ARG A 158 -61.60 28.63 3.95
CA ARG A 158 -62.44 28.16 2.84
C ARG A 158 -63.49 27.15 3.29
N GLU A 159 -63.12 26.18 4.12
CA GLU A 159 -64.07 25.22 4.71
C GLU A 159 -65.14 25.91 5.56
N ASP A 160 -64.77 26.94 6.32
CA ASP A 160 -65.72 27.75 7.10
C ASP A 160 -66.68 28.55 6.21
N LEU A 161 -66.18 29.08 5.08
CA LEU A 161 -67.02 29.75 4.09
C LEU A 161 -68.02 28.78 3.47
N ASP A 162 -67.56 27.59 3.06
CA ASP A 162 -68.42 26.55 2.49
C ASP A 162 -69.49 26.10 3.50
N ARG A 163 -69.13 25.93 4.78
CA ARG A 163 -70.08 25.65 5.86
C ARG A 163 -71.15 26.74 6.02
N ARG A 164 -70.76 28.02 5.89
CA ARG A 164 -71.72 29.15 5.94
C ARG A 164 -72.68 29.15 4.75
N ILE A 165 -72.16 28.89 3.54
CA ILE A 165 -72.97 28.79 2.33
C ILE A 165 -73.97 27.64 2.45
N GLU A 166 -73.53 26.47 2.93
CA GLU A 166 -74.41 25.32 3.09
C GLU A 166 -75.48 25.55 4.17
N ALA A 167 -75.12 26.20 5.29
CA ALA A 167 -76.08 26.59 6.32
C ALA A 167 -77.13 27.58 5.79
N GLN A 168 -76.73 28.56 4.98
CA GLN A 168 -77.65 29.49 4.33
C GLN A 168 -78.60 28.75 3.39
N ARG A 169 -78.08 27.82 2.57
CA ARG A 169 -78.90 27.03 1.65
C ARG A 169 -79.93 26.18 2.40
N ARG A 170 -79.56 25.57 3.53
CA ARG A 170 -80.50 24.82 4.39
C ARG A 170 -81.59 25.71 4.96
N ALA A 171 -81.26 26.92 5.40
CA ALA A 171 -82.24 27.88 5.90
C ALA A 171 -83.23 28.33 4.80
N GLU A 172 -82.74 28.53 3.57
CA GLU A 172 -83.58 28.83 2.41
C GLU A 172 -84.49 27.64 2.03
N GLU A 173 -83.96 26.42 2.04
CA GLU A 173 -84.75 25.18 1.82
C GLU A 173 -85.83 25.02 2.89
N GLU A 174 -85.53 25.30 4.17
CA GLU A 174 -86.48 25.25 5.27
C GLU A 174 -87.61 26.30 5.11
N GLN A 175 -87.26 27.55 4.74
CA GLN A 175 -88.26 28.57 4.41
C GLN A 175 -89.17 28.15 3.25
N GLN A 176 -88.62 27.52 2.21
CA GLN A 176 -89.44 27.00 1.10
C GLN A 176 -90.36 25.86 1.54
N LEU A 177 -89.89 24.98 2.42
CA LEU A 177 -90.71 23.90 2.99
C LEU A 177 -91.84 24.44 3.83
N ASP A 178 -91.61 25.48 4.64
CA ASP A 178 -92.66 26.12 5.43
C ASP A 178 -93.70 26.80 4.53
N LEU A 179 -93.27 27.54 3.50
CA LEU A 179 -94.18 28.11 2.49
C LEU A 179 -94.99 27.01 1.76
N ARG A 180 -94.39 25.84 1.53
CA ARG A 180 -95.07 24.69 0.92
C ARG A 180 -96.05 24.04 1.88
N ARG A 181 -95.73 23.92 3.17
CA ARG A 181 -96.64 23.43 4.22
C ARG A 181 -97.85 24.35 4.36
N GLU A 182 -97.63 25.67 4.37
CA GLU A 182 -98.73 26.66 4.38
C GLU A 182 -99.66 26.50 3.18
N ARG A 183 -99.12 26.23 1.98
CA ARG A 183 -99.94 25.93 0.78
C ARG A 183 -100.69 24.61 0.88
N MET A 184 -100.09 23.55 1.42
CA MET A 184 -100.77 22.26 1.56
C MET A 184 -101.86 22.29 2.65
N THR A 185 -101.71 23.11 3.70
CA THR A 185 -102.77 23.32 4.69
C THR A 185 -104.02 24.00 4.13
N THR A 186 -103.95 24.59 2.93
CA THR A 186 -105.12 25.16 2.23
C THR A 186 -105.77 24.26 1.19
N GLU A 187 -105.17 23.12 0.78
CA GLU A 187 -105.64 22.40 -0.41
C GLU A 187 -105.87 20.88 -0.26
N GLU A 188 -105.45 20.22 0.83
CA GLU A 188 -105.66 18.77 0.98
C GLU A 188 -106.19 18.39 2.38
N LEU A 189 -107.51 18.51 2.51
CA LEU A 189 -108.32 17.74 3.44
C LEU A 189 -109.12 16.73 2.61
N LEU A 190 -108.44 15.71 2.06
CA LEU A 190 -108.96 14.45 1.50
C LEU A 190 -107.81 13.75 0.76
N ASP A 191 -107.17 12.76 1.39
CA ASP A 191 -107.11 11.35 0.94
C ASP A 191 -105.92 10.66 1.64
N GLU A 192 -106.23 9.87 2.67
CA GLU A 192 -105.25 8.97 3.29
C GLU A 192 -105.18 7.68 2.48
N THR A 193 -104.01 7.36 1.90
CA THR A 193 -103.70 5.99 1.48
C THR A 193 -102.30 5.57 1.96
N PRO A 194 -102.18 4.48 2.75
CA PRO A 194 -100.91 4.03 3.29
C PRO A 194 -100.18 3.13 2.28
N LEU A 195 -99.02 3.56 1.80
CA LEU A 195 -98.12 2.70 1.02
C LEU A 195 -97.12 1.99 1.93
N THR A 196 -97.29 0.67 1.93
CA THR A 196 -96.46 -0.37 2.53
C THR A 196 -94.98 -0.24 2.18
N ARG A 197 -94.14 -0.20 3.22
CA ARG A 197 -92.68 -0.29 3.19
C ARG A 197 -92.25 -1.72 2.86
N GLU A 198 -91.55 -1.92 1.74
CA GLU A 198 -90.85 -3.19 1.45
C GLU A 198 -89.60 -3.34 2.32
N PRO A 199 -89.28 -4.55 2.82
CA PRO A 199 -88.05 -4.81 3.54
C PRO A 199 -86.87 -5.00 2.57
N TYR A 200 -85.80 -4.25 2.80
CA TYR A 200 -84.50 -4.48 2.16
C TYR A 200 -84.00 -5.91 2.46
N SER A 201 -83.72 -6.64 1.38
CA SER A 201 -83.14 -7.98 1.35
C SER A 201 -81.73 -8.02 1.99
N PRO A 202 -81.47 -8.93 2.95
CA PRO A 202 -80.15 -9.12 3.54
C PRO A 202 -79.32 -10.05 2.63
N ARG A 203 -78.75 -9.52 1.54
CA ARG A 203 -77.89 -10.33 0.66
C ARG A 203 -76.63 -9.64 0.15
N THR A 204 -76.03 -8.78 0.97
CA THR A 204 -74.76 -8.11 0.65
C THR A 204 -73.77 -8.02 1.81
N LEU A 205 -73.99 -8.78 2.90
CA LEU A 205 -73.08 -8.86 4.06
C LEU A 205 -72.42 -10.23 4.25
N GLN A 206 -72.72 -11.23 3.40
CA GLN A 206 -72.20 -12.59 3.53
C GLN A 206 -71.13 -12.96 2.49
N GLU A 207 -70.94 -12.16 1.43
CA GLU A 207 -69.88 -12.41 0.42
C GLU A 207 -68.56 -11.71 0.73
N MET A 208 -68.54 -10.66 1.58
CA MET A 208 -67.28 -10.07 2.05
C MET A 208 -66.56 -10.88 3.15
N LYS A 209 -67.23 -11.86 3.78
CA LYS A 209 -66.63 -12.67 4.87
C LYS A 209 -66.07 -14.03 4.42
N ARG A 210 -66.18 -14.38 3.13
CA ARG A 210 -65.67 -15.67 2.61
C ARG A 210 -64.32 -15.58 1.89
N SER A 211 -63.83 -14.39 1.57
CA SER A 211 -62.51 -14.19 0.96
C SER A 211 -61.35 -14.11 1.96
N GLU A 212 -61.60 -13.99 3.27
CA GLU A 212 -60.54 -13.93 4.31
C GLU A 212 -60.20 -15.29 4.96
N ALA A 213 -60.90 -16.37 4.62
CA ALA A 213 -60.80 -17.64 5.35
C ALA A 213 -59.90 -18.71 4.70
N ILE A 214 -59.20 -18.41 3.60
CA ILE A 214 -58.30 -19.38 2.92
C ILE A 214 -56.80 -19.03 3.06
N GLU A 215 -56.42 -17.84 3.53
CA GLU A 215 -55.00 -17.44 3.59
C GLU A 215 -54.29 -17.60 4.95
N ASN A 216 -54.98 -17.95 6.03
CA ASN A 216 -54.38 -17.98 7.38
C ASN A 216 -54.34 -19.39 8.00
N GLY A 217 -53.61 -20.31 7.38
CA GLY A 217 -53.14 -21.51 8.08
C GLY A 217 -51.94 -21.15 8.98
N PRO A 218 -51.84 -21.63 10.23
CA PRO A 218 -50.71 -21.32 11.10
C PRO A 218 -49.42 -21.86 10.47
N HIS A 219 -48.54 -20.97 10.02
CA HIS A 219 -47.26 -21.31 9.41
C HIS A 219 -46.23 -21.61 10.49
N GLU A 220 -45.75 -22.85 10.56
CA GLU A 220 -44.76 -23.27 11.54
C GLU A 220 -43.34 -22.93 11.04
N TYR A 221 -42.81 -21.77 11.44
CA TYR A 221 -41.43 -21.37 11.13
C TYR A 221 -40.45 -21.95 12.16
N SER A 222 -39.34 -22.55 11.69
CA SER A 222 -38.21 -22.90 12.57
C SER A 222 -37.16 -21.78 12.55
N LEU A 223 -37.31 -20.81 13.46
CA LEU A 223 -36.32 -19.74 13.64
C LEU A 223 -35.15 -20.21 14.52
N ARG A 224 -33.91 -20.08 14.04
CA ARG A 224 -32.69 -20.18 14.86
C ARG A 224 -32.08 -18.80 14.99
N ALA A 225 -32.29 -18.15 16.14
CA ALA A 225 -31.63 -16.89 16.48
C ALA A 225 -30.29 -17.19 17.15
N CYS A 226 -29.21 -16.52 16.73
CA CYS A 226 -27.89 -16.63 17.36
C CYS A 226 -27.45 -15.24 17.84
N LEU A 227 -27.34 -15.04 19.15
CA LEU A 227 -26.76 -13.80 19.70
C LEU A 227 -25.22 -13.89 19.63
N LYS A 228 -24.57 -12.90 19.03
CA LYS A 228 -23.11 -12.76 19.00
C LYS A 228 -22.70 -11.40 19.56
N VAL A 229 -22.20 -11.40 20.79
CA VAL A 229 -21.62 -10.20 21.39
C VAL A 229 -20.17 -10.08 20.91
N GLN A 230 -19.81 -8.92 20.35
CA GLN A 230 -18.43 -8.61 19.94
C GLN A 230 -17.87 -7.52 20.85
N ASN A 231 -16.95 -7.89 21.74
CA ASN A 231 -16.19 -6.95 22.56
C ASN A 231 -14.74 -6.92 22.06
N GLY A 232 -14.37 -5.90 21.27
CA GLY A 232 -13.03 -5.83 20.68
C GLY A 232 -12.68 -7.00 19.74
N SER A 233 -11.38 -7.33 19.64
CA SER A 233 -10.84 -8.25 18.63
C SER A 233 -10.90 -9.75 18.97
N HIS A 234 -11.54 -10.20 20.05
CA HIS A 234 -11.59 -11.62 20.40
C HIS A 234 -12.97 -12.15 20.85
N THR A 235 -13.25 -13.35 20.34
CA THR A 235 -14.24 -14.39 20.70
C THR A 235 -15.74 -14.04 20.72
N SER A 236 -16.50 -14.72 19.86
CA SER A 236 -17.97 -14.78 19.87
C SER A 236 -18.46 -16.05 20.58
N ALA A 237 -19.28 -15.94 21.63
CA ALA A 237 -20.09 -17.06 22.10
C ALA A 237 -21.34 -17.20 21.22
N LYS A 238 -21.77 -18.44 20.89
CA LYS A 238 -23.00 -18.71 20.13
C LYS A 238 -24.06 -19.26 21.07
N TRP A 239 -25.21 -18.58 21.17
CA TRP A 239 -26.36 -19.05 21.93
C TRP A 239 -27.56 -19.19 20.98
N SER A 240 -27.91 -20.42 20.61
CA SER A 240 -28.93 -20.69 19.56
C SER A 240 -30.28 -21.23 20.06
N ASN A 241 -30.35 -21.77 21.29
CA ASN A 241 -31.47 -22.67 21.64
C ASN A 241 -32.55 -22.05 22.54
N LYS A 242 -32.22 -21.08 23.40
CA LYS A 242 -33.18 -20.53 24.39
C LYS A 242 -34.15 -19.51 23.79
N ILE A 243 -33.65 -18.60 22.95
CA ILE A 243 -34.46 -17.56 22.30
C ILE A 243 -35.42 -18.18 21.26
N GLY A 244 -34.94 -19.15 20.49
CA GLY A 244 -35.79 -19.89 19.53
C GLY A 244 -36.92 -20.68 20.23
N GLY A 245 -36.69 -21.18 21.45
CA GLY A 245 -37.71 -21.86 22.24
C GLY A 245 -38.83 -20.93 22.72
N LEU A 246 -38.47 -19.75 23.26
CA LEU A 246 -39.44 -18.73 23.73
C LEU A 246 -40.28 -18.15 22.59
N TRP A 247 -39.71 -18.08 21.38
CA TRP A 247 -40.44 -17.65 20.19
C TRP A 247 -41.44 -18.71 19.72
N LYS A 248 -41.04 -19.99 19.70
CA LYS A 248 -41.94 -21.10 19.33
C LYS A 248 -43.13 -21.24 20.27
N SER A 249 -43.01 -20.83 21.54
CA SER A 249 -44.11 -20.81 22.50
C SER A 249 -44.97 -19.54 22.46
N GLY A 250 -44.70 -18.59 21.56
CA GLY A 250 -45.43 -17.31 21.49
C GLY A 250 -45.18 -16.39 22.69
N SER A 251 -44.16 -16.67 23.50
CA SER A 251 -43.83 -15.97 24.73
C SER A 251 -42.57 -15.11 24.58
N PHE A 252 -42.25 -14.70 23.34
CA PHE A 252 -41.09 -13.86 23.08
C PHE A 252 -41.41 -12.41 23.45
N ASP A 253 -40.72 -11.90 24.46
CA ASP A 253 -40.80 -10.52 24.91
C ASP A 253 -39.45 -9.83 24.65
N ILE A 254 -39.48 -8.68 23.98
CA ILE A 254 -38.28 -7.88 23.71
C ILE A 254 -37.60 -7.44 25.01
N ASN A 255 -38.38 -7.21 26.07
CA ASN A 255 -37.87 -6.89 27.40
C ASN A 255 -37.13 -8.08 28.00
N ALA A 256 -37.60 -9.31 27.77
CA ALA A 256 -36.89 -10.52 28.21
C ALA A 256 -35.55 -10.70 27.47
N LEU A 257 -35.48 -10.32 26.19
CA LEU A 257 -34.22 -10.31 25.43
C LEU A 257 -33.25 -9.25 25.98
N LEU A 258 -33.74 -8.03 26.27
CA LEU A 258 -32.92 -6.97 26.86
C LEU A 258 -32.39 -7.35 28.25
N VAL A 259 -33.23 -7.94 29.10
CA VAL A 259 -32.81 -8.46 30.42
C VAL A 259 -31.73 -9.55 30.28
N GLU A 260 -31.80 -10.41 29.28
CA GLU A 260 -30.78 -11.44 29.07
C GLU A 260 -29.49 -10.86 28.47
N ILE A 261 -29.58 -9.83 27.63
CA ILE A 261 -28.41 -9.05 27.16
C ILE A 261 -27.73 -8.38 28.36
N ASP A 262 -28.48 -7.75 29.27
CA ASP A 262 -27.95 -7.10 30.47
C ASP A 262 -27.22 -8.09 31.38
N LYS A 263 -27.80 -9.28 31.63
CA LYS A 263 -27.11 -10.34 32.40
C LYS A 263 -25.79 -10.79 31.75
N VAL A 264 -25.73 -10.84 30.43
CA VAL A 264 -24.50 -11.23 29.70
C VAL A 264 -23.45 -10.12 29.79
N VAL A 265 -23.86 -8.85 29.70
CA VAL A 265 -22.98 -7.70 29.90
C VAL A 265 -22.42 -7.71 31.33
N GLU A 266 -23.26 -7.97 32.34
CA GLU A 266 -22.83 -8.12 33.73
C GLU A 266 -21.85 -9.29 33.93
N GLN A 267 -22.11 -10.47 33.35
CA GLN A 267 -21.24 -11.63 33.49
C GLN A 267 -19.86 -11.44 32.83
N HIS A 268 -19.80 -10.78 31.67
CA HIS A 268 -18.53 -10.51 30.99
C HIS A 268 -17.75 -9.33 31.56
N THR A 269 -18.41 -8.35 32.18
CA THR A 269 -17.73 -7.24 32.87
C THR A 269 -17.16 -7.66 34.23
N LEU A 270 -17.77 -8.63 34.92
CA LEU A 270 -17.29 -9.13 36.21
C LEU A 270 -16.13 -10.15 36.10
N GLY A 271 -15.97 -10.83 34.95
CA GLY A 271 -14.96 -11.88 34.78
C GLY A 271 -13.54 -11.40 34.42
N GLU A 272 -13.38 -10.17 33.93
CA GLU A 272 -12.08 -9.63 33.46
C GLU A 272 -11.46 -8.56 34.37
N ILE A 273 -12.11 -8.23 35.49
CA ILE A 273 -11.53 -7.35 36.53
C ILE A 273 -10.72 -8.22 37.50
N VAL A 274 -9.58 -8.72 37.03
CA VAL A 274 -8.52 -9.24 37.91
C VAL A 274 -7.47 -8.15 38.03
N GLU A 275 -7.37 -7.60 39.25
CA GLU A 275 -6.34 -6.66 39.73
C GLU A 275 -6.23 -5.32 38.99
N ILE A 276 -7.25 -4.47 39.15
CA ILE A 276 -7.04 -3.01 39.10
C ILE A 276 -7.40 -2.46 40.48
N ASP A 277 -6.48 -1.63 40.98
CA ASP A 277 -6.41 -1.04 42.31
C ASP A 277 -7.77 -0.54 42.84
N LYS A 278 -8.04 -0.79 44.13
CA LYS A 278 -9.34 -0.55 44.80
C LYS A 278 -9.71 0.93 44.98
N SER A 279 -9.07 1.86 44.27
CA SER A 279 -9.25 3.30 44.44
C SER A 279 -10.06 3.98 43.34
N VAL A 280 -10.69 3.22 42.43
CA VAL A 280 -11.59 3.77 41.39
C VAL A 280 -12.97 3.11 41.50
N GLU A 281 -13.64 3.36 42.62
CA GLU A 281 -15.07 3.08 42.77
C GLU A 281 -15.86 4.11 41.97
N GLN A 282 -16.08 3.85 40.68
CA GLN A 282 -17.19 4.32 39.82
C GLN A 282 -16.84 4.15 38.34
N HIS A 283 -16.77 2.91 37.86
CA HIS A 283 -16.92 2.65 36.43
C HIS A 283 -18.40 2.39 36.15
N THR A 284 -19.09 3.36 35.55
CA THR A 284 -20.43 3.19 35.00
C THR A 284 -20.40 2.10 33.92
N LEU A 285 -21.33 1.15 34.02
CA LEU A 285 -21.60 0.13 33.00
C LEU A 285 -21.59 0.77 31.60
N GLY A 286 -20.81 0.23 30.68
CA GLY A 286 -20.71 0.75 29.32
C GLY A 286 -22.07 0.71 28.64
N GLU A 287 -22.58 1.88 28.25
CA GLU A 287 -23.87 2.02 27.56
C GLU A 287 -23.80 1.27 26.23
N ILE A 288 -24.82 0.45 25.93
CA ILE A 288 -24.94 -0.21 24.63
C ILE A 288 -25.16 0.89 23.59
N VAL A 289 -24.16 1.12 22.73
CA VAL A 289 -24.21 2.24 21.77
C VAL A 289 -25.02 1.87 20.54
N GLU A 290 -24.95 0.62 20.11
CA GLU A 290 -25.63 0.19 18.88
C GLU A 290 -25.82 -1.34 18.87
N ILE A 291 -27.06 -1.77 18.63
CA ILE A 291 -27.39 -3.17 18.38
C ILE A 291 -27.78 -3.31 16.90
N LYS A 292 -27.04 -4.13 16.13
CA LYS A 292 -27.34 -4.43 14.73
C LYS A 292 -27.82 -5.87 14.59
N GLY A 293 -28.95 -6.06 13.93
CA GLY A 293 -29.39 -7.36 13.44
C GLY A 293 -29.12 -7.50 11.95
N TYR A 294 -28.95 -8.73 11.46
CA TYR A 294 -29.19 -9.01 10.04
C TYR A 294 -29.95 -10.32 9.87
N VAL A 295 -30.81 -10.35 8.86
CA VAL A 295 -31.48 -11.58 8.41
C VAL A 295 -30.66 -12.20 7.28
N LYS A 296 -30.41 -13.50 7.36
CA LYS A 296 -29.78 -14.25 6.28
C LYS A 296 -30.59 -15.49 5.92
N SER A 297 -30.97 -15.60 4.65
CA SER A 297 -31.54 -16.82 4.07
C SER A 297 -30.46 -17.90 3.97
N THR A 298 -30.77 -19.13 4.36
CA THR A 298 -29.87 -20.29 4.18
C THR A 298 -29.76 -20.70 2.72
N ALA A 299 -30.79 -20.42 1.90
CA ALA A 299 -30.82 -20.75 0.48
C ALA A 299 -29.95 -19.80 -0.37
N ASN A 300 -29.79 -18.54 0.05
CA ASN A 300 -29.02 -17.55 -0.69
C ASN A 300 -28.11 -16.70 0.22
N ARG A 301 -26.78 -16.82 0.06
CA ARG A 301 -25.81 -16.10 0.91
C ARG A 301 -25.72 -14.60 0.62
N SER A 302 -26.24 -14.12 -0.52
CA SER A 302 -26.17 -12.71 -0.93
C SER A 302 -27.33 -11.86 -0.40
N THR A 303 -28.40 -12.45 0.13
CA THR A 303 -29.50 -11.72 0.78
C THR A 303 -29.17 -11.49 2.25
N ARG A 304 -28.24 -10.57 2.51
CA ARG A 304 -28.04 -10.01 3.86
C ARG A 304 -28.65 -8.63 3.90
N GLN A 305 -29.71 -8.47 4.69
CA GLN A 305 -30.25 -7.15 5.00
C GLN A 305 -29.95 -6.83 6.46
N TYR A 306 -29.30 -5.70 6.67
CA TYR A 306 -28.92 -5.19 7.99
C TYR A 306 -30.01 -4.26 8.50
N PHE A 307 -30.30 -4.34 9.79
CA PHE A 307 -31.19 -3.43 10.48
C PHE A 307 -30.61 -3.05 11.84
N THR A 308 -30.85 -1.83 12.29
CA THR A 308 -30.51 -1.36 13.64
C THR A 308 -31.69 -1.60 14.57
N LEU A 309 -31.47 -2.31 15.67
CA LEU A 309 -32.52 -2.70 16.62
C LEU A 309 -33.10 -1.51 17.41
N ASN A 310 -32.38 -0.39 17.50
CA ASN A 310 -32.84 0.83 18.17
C ASN A 310 -34.09 1.47 17.52
N ALA A 311 -34.46 1.06 16.29
CA ALA A 311 -35.61 1.60 15.56
C ALA A 311 -36.81 0.62 15.50
N LEU A 312 -36.62 -0.62 15.94
CA LEU A 312 -37.44 -1.72 15.49
C LEU A 312 -38.64 -1.94 16.43
N CYS A 313 -39.76 -1.25 16.15
CA CYS A 313 -41.05 -1.54 16.78
C CYS A 313 -41.66 -2.83 16.20
N ILE A 314 -42.70 -3.38 16.85
CA ILE A 314 -43.45 -4.57 16.36
C ILE A 314 -43.89 -4.36 14.91
N ASP A 315 -44.40 -3.18 14.56
CA ASP A 315 -44.87 -2.87 13.21
C ASP A 315 -43.72 -2.87 12.17
N GLU A 316 -42.52 -2.41 12.55
CA GLU A 316 -41.34 -2.48 11.67
C GLU A 316 -40.82 -3.91 11.50
N TRP A 317 -40.95 -4.77 12.52
CA TRP A 317 -40.60 -6.18 12.43
C TRP A 317 -41.52 -6.91 11.45
N GLU A 318 -42.84 -6.76 11.62
CA GLU A 318 -43.85 -7.34 10.74
C GLU A 318 -43.67 -6.83 9.29
N SER A 319 -43.47 -5.53 9.12
CA SER A 319 -43.29 -4.93 7.80
C SER A 319 -42.00 -5.37 7.09
N ARG A 320 -40.88 -5.52 7.82
CA ARG A 320 -39.57 -5.77 7.20
C ARG A 320 -39.16 -7.23 7.26
N VAL A 321 -39.13 -7.82 8.45
CA VAL A 321 -38.65 -9.19 8.63
C VAL A 321 -39.65 -10.18 8.05
N GLU A 322 -40.94 -10.00 8.35
CA GLU A 322 -42.00 -10.88 7.87
C GLU A 322 -42.20 -10.77 6.35
N SER A 323 -42.07 -9.56 5.79
CA SER A 323 -42.07 -9.34 4.34
C SER A 323 -40.90 -10.07 3.65
N ILE A 324 -39.69 -10.02 4.22
CA ILE A 324 -38.52 -10.71 3.67
C ILE A 324 -38.69 -12.23 3.76
N THR A 325 -39.11 -12.75 4.91
CA THR A 325 -39.32 -14.20 5.09
C THR A 325 -40.47 -14.70 4.22
N SER A 326 -41.55 -13.92 4.08
CA SER A 326 -42.67 -14.24 3.20
C SER A 326 -42.28 -14.19 1.73
N ALA A 327 -41.49 -13.19 1.31
CA ALA A 327 -41.01 -13.07 -0.07
C ALA A 327 -40.07 -14.22 -0.46
N GLU A 328 -39.16 -14.62 0.44
CA GLU A 328 -38.26 -15.75 0.22
C GLU A 328 -39.02 -17.09 0.26
N TRP A 329 -40.03 -17.25 1.12
CA TRP A 329 -40.89 -18.43 1.14
C TRP A 329 -41.68 -18.59 -0.16
N ARG A 330 -42.29 -17.50 -0.67
CA ARG A 330 -42.99 -17.50 -1.96
C ARG A 330 -42.07 -17.87 -3.12
N ARG A 331 -40.78 -17.51 -3.06
CA ARG A 331 -39.78 -17.86 -4.09
C ARG A 331 -39.36 -19.33 -4.07
N HIS A 332 -39.46 -20.02 -2.92
CA HIS A 332 -38.91 -21.37 -2.75
C HIS A 332 -39.97 -22.47 -2.54
N THR A 333 -41.21 -22.25 -2.99
CA THR A 333 -42.21 -23.31 -3.24
C THR A 333 -42.35 -24.33 -2.11
N GLY A 334 -42.55 -23.89 -0.87
CA GLY A 334 -42.97 -24.75 0.24
C GLY A 334 -41.87 -25.54 0.98
N TYR A 335 -40.58 -25.31 0.72
CA TYR A 335 -39.53 -25.87 1.59
C TYR A 335 -39.30 -25.00 2.84
N PRO A 336 -39.07 -25.60 4.03
CA PRO A 336 -38.75 -24.85 5.23
C PRO A 336 -37.41 -24.14 5.07
N ILE A 337 -37.42 -22.81 5.12
CA ILE A 337 -36.22 -21.98 5.03
C ILE A 337 -35.73 -21.70 6.45
N ASP A 338 -34.57 -22.23 6.81
CA ASP A 338 -33.89 -21.84 8.05
C ASP A 338 -33.44 -20.37 7.91
N THR A 339 -34.04 -19.49 8.70
CA THR A 339 -33.68 -18.07 8.74
C THR A 339 -32.81 -17.84 9.97
N ASN A 340 -31.57 -17.40 9.76
CA ASN A 340 -30.67 -17.06 10.86
C ASN A 340 -30.71 -15.54 11.09
N ILE A 341 -30.96 -15.16 12.35
CA ILE A 341 -30.87 -13.77 12.81
C ILE A 341 -29.65 -13.67 13.72
N ASP A 342 -28.64 -12.93 13.26
CA ASP A 342 -27.44 -12.63 14.03
C ASP A 342 -27.58 -11.21 14.62
N ILE A 343 -27.51 -11.10 15.94
CA ILE A 343 -27.55 -9.82 16.66
C ILE A 343 -26.13 -9.48 17.14
N ILE A 344 -25.61 -8.32 16.75
CA ILE A 344 -24.29 -7.78 17.09
C ILE A 344 -24.48 -6.56 17.98
N CYS A 345 -24.09 -6.67 19.26
CA CYS A 345 -24.04 -5.54 20.19
C CYS A 345 -22.63 -4.93 20.19
N ARG A 346 -22.52 -3.61 20.01
CA ARG A 346 -21.29 -2.85 20.25
C ARG A 346 -21.42 -2.07 21.56
N LEU A 347 -20.61 -2.45 22.56
CA LEU A 347 -20.48 -1.70 23.81
C LEU A 347 -19.52 -0.53 23.57
N GLY A 348 -19.99 0.70 23.83
CA GLY A 348 -19.14 1.88 23.76
C GLY A 348 -18.84 2.39 25.16
N LEU A 349 -17.57 2.47 25.50
CA LEU A 349 -17.13 3.19 26.71
C LEU A 349 -17.37 4.69 26.49
N ARG A 350 -18.46 5.23 27.06
CA ARG A 350 -18.63 6.69 27.18
C ARG A 350 -17.61 7.21 28.20
N ARG A 351 -16.58 7.91 27.73
CA ARG A 351 -15.81 8.82 28.59
C ARG A 351 -16.70 10.02 28.92
N CYS A 352 -17.27 10.05 30.12
CA CYS A 352 -17.78 11.29 30.70
C CYS A 352 -16.59 12.23 30.91
N ILE A 353 -16.42 13.20 30.00
CA ILE A 353 -15.52 14.32 30.19
C ILE A 353 -16.32 15.35 30.99
N GLN A 354 -16.27 15.27 32.32
CA GLN A 354 -16.47 16.46 33.15
C GLN A 354 -15.13 17.17 33.27
N ALA A 355 -15.15 18.45 32.94
CA ALA A 355 -14.00 19.34 33.00
C ALA A 355 -13.53 19.48 34.45
N VAL A 356 -12.38 18.89 34.77
CA VAL A 356 -11.53 19.30 35.88
C VAL A 356 -10.11 19.41 35.32
N ASP A 357 -9.55 20.61 35.39
CA ASP A 357 -8.22 20.93 34.90
C ASP A 357 -7.13 20.22 35.74
N GLY A 358 -6.38 19.30 35.10
CA GLY A 358 -5.08 18.79 35.55
C GLY A 358 -4.85 17.28 35.38
N PRO A 359 -3.59 16.81 35.31
CA PRO A 359 -2.58 17.08 34.29
C PRO A 359 -2.60 16.02 33.15
N THR A 360 -2.34 16.48 31.93
CA THR A 360 -1.84 15.75 30.75
C THR A 360 -1.71 14.23 30.87
N GLN A 361 -2.77 13.49 30.53
CA GLN A 361 -2.64 12.06 30.19
C GLN A 361 -2.10 11.91 28.77
N SER A 362 -1.06 11.07 28.66
CA SER A 362 -0.26 10.84 27.48
C SER A 362 -1.09 10.28 26.31
N PRO A 363 -0.84 10.74 25.07
CA PRO A 363 -1.56 10.24 23.90
C PRO A 363 -1.24 8.75 23.71
N SER A 364 -2.26 7.95 23.43
CA SER A 364 -2.10 6.54 23.06
C SER A 364 -0.97 6.41 22.04
N HIS A 365 0.09 5.68 22.40
CA HIS A 365 1.28 5.49 21.58
C HIS A 365 0.87 4.92 20.21
N ARG A 366 0.68 5.81 19.23
CA ARG A 366 0.74 5.42 17.83
C ARG A 366 2.15 4.93 17.62
N ARG A 367 2.34 3.61 17.50
CA ARG A 367 3.62 2.98 17.15
C ARG A 367 4.20 3.76 15.99
N THR A 368 5.27 4.47 16.27
CA THR A 368 5.96 5.32 15.30
C THR A 368 6.58 4.41 14.23
N ARG A 369 6.93 4.96 13.06
CA ARG A 369 7.63 4.22 12.01
C ARG A 369 8.91 3.55 12.54
N THR A 370 9.55 4.17 13.54
CA THR A 370 10.70 3.64 14.26
C THR A 370 10.35 2.41 15.10
N ASP A 371 9.22 2.41 15.82
CA ASP A 371 8.80 1.24 16.62
C ASP A 371 8.50 0.02 15.74
N ARG A 372 7.93 0.24 14.55
CA ARG A 372 7.71 -0.85 13.57
C ARG A 372 9.01 -1.38 12.98
N LEU A 373 10.00 -0.53 12.75
CA LEU A 373 11.32 -0.95 12.29
C LEU A 373 12.06 -1.72 13.38
N GLU A 374 11.97 -1.26 14.63
CA GLU A 374 12.57 -1.94 15.77
C GLU A 374 11.95 -3.32 16.01
N GLU A 375 10.63 -3.43 15.88
CA GLU A 375 9.89 -4.70 15.92
C GLU A 375 10.30 -5.63 14.75
N GLN A 376 10.52 -5.10 13.55
CA GLN A 376 11.06 -5.90 12.43
C GLN A 376 12.49 -6.38 12.71
N HIS A 377 13.33 -5.52 13.32
CA HIS A 377 14.69 -5.87 13.69
C HIS A 377 14.76 -6.85 14.87
N SER A 378 13.81 -6.81 15.81
CA SER A 378 13.71 -7.80 16.88
C SER A 378 13.33 -9.16 16.32
N VAL A 379 12.28 -9.24 15.48
CA VAL A 379 11.88 -10.49 14.82
C VAL A 379 13.01 -11.06 13.95
N ALA A 380 13.78 -10.20 13.27
CA ALA A 380 14.95 -10.64 12.51
C ALA A 380 16.08 -11.19 13.40
N ARG A 381 16.32 -10.60 14.58
CA ARG A 381 17.29 -11.09 15.56
C ARG A 381 16.88 -12.46 16.11
N ASP A 382 15.63 -12.60 16.55
CA ASP A 382 15.11 -13.86 17.09
C ASP A 382 15.20 -14.99 16.06
N ARG A 383 14.95 -14.68 14.78
CA ARG A 383 15.13 -15.63 13.68
C ARG A 383 16.58 -16.04 13.49
N ASN A 384 17.51 -15.09 13.52
CA ASN A 384 18.93 -15.36 13.34
C ASN A 384 19.50 -16.17 14.52
N GLU A 385 19.03 -15.91 15.74
CA GLU A 385 19.40 -16.66 16.93
C GLU A 385 18.93 -18.13 16.82
N ALA A 386 17.66 -18.35 16.46
CA ALA A 386 17.14 -19.69 16.24
C ALA A 386 17.88 -20.45 15.11
N VAL A 387 18.27 -19.77 14.01
CA VAL A 387 19.11 -20.38 12.95
C VAL A 387 20.50 -20.70 13.48
N GLY A 388 21.08 -19.85 14.33
CA GLY A 388 22.35 -20.09 15.02
C GLY A 388 22.30 -21.37 15.87
N ASP A 389 21.28 -21.51 16.71
CA ASP A 389 21.10 -22.69 17.57
C ASP A 389 20.93 -23.97 16.77
N ILE A 390 20.12 -23.94 15.69
CA ILE A 390 19.97 -25.09 14.78
C ILE A 390 21.31 -25.41 14.09
N SER A 391 22.06 -24.39 13.67
CA SER A 391 23.38 -24.55 13.05
C SER A 391 24.36 -25.24 14.00
N GLU A 392 24.41 -24.86 15.28
CA GLU A 392 25.25 -25.52 16.29
C GLU A 392 24.84 -26.97 16.56
N ARG A 393 23.53 -27.26 16.59
CA ARG A 393 23.03 -28.63 16.70
C ARG A 393 23.46 -29.48 15.50
N LEU A 394 23.40 -28.93 14.28
CA LEU A 394 23.91 -29.60 13.08
C LEU A 394 25.42 -29.85 13.16
N ILE A 395 26.23 -28.91 13.67
CA ILE A 395 27.68 -29.13 13.88
C ILE A 395 27.91 -30.32 14.81
N THR A 396 27.21 -30.32 15.95
CA THR A 396 27.38 -31.31 17.01
C THR A 396 26.96 -32.70 16.53
N ARG A 397 25.80 -32.79 15.87
CA ARG A 397 25.25 -34.04 15.35
C ARG A 397 26.10 -34.64 14.23
N TRP A 398 26.53 -33.80 13.29
CA TRP A 398 27.24 -34.24 12.09
C TRP A 398 28.76 -34.06 12.19
N LYS A 399 29.30 -34.02 13.41
CA LYS A 399 30.76 -34.00 13.63
C LYS A 399 31.32 -35.35 13.21
N CYS A 400 32.14 -35.36 12.17
CA CYS A 400 32.68 -36.60 11.65
C CYS A 400 33.63 -37.25 12.66
N GLN A 401 33.38 -38.52 13.00
CA GLN A 401 34.23 -39.31 13.91
C GLN A 401 35.10 -40.35 13.17
N ALA A 402 34.87 -40.55 11.87
CA ALA A 402 35.62 -41.52 11.09
C ALA A 402 37.06 -41.06 10.86
N ALA A 403 38.04 -41.82 11.34
CA ALA A 403 39.46 -41.52 11.16
C ALA A 403 39.90 -41.54 9.68
N SER A 404 39.18 -42.28 8.84
CA SER A 404 39.39 -42.35 7.39
C SER A 404 38.77 -41.17 6.62
N CYS A 405 37.95 -40.32 7.25
CA CYS A 405 37.34 -39.20 6.57
C CYS A 405 38.36 -38.06 6.38
N GLY A 406 38.69 -37.72 5.13
CA GLY A 406 39.62 -36.63 4.80
C GLY A 406 39.08 -35.23 5.14
N HIS A 407 37.78 -35.11 5.43
CA HIS A 407 37.15 -33.86 5.81
C HIS A 407 37.29 -33.63 7.32
N LYS A 408 38.24 -32.78 7.72
CA LYS A 408 38.38 -32.32 9.11
C LYS A 408 37.21 -31.39 9.47
N GLY A 409 36.07 -31.92 9.93
CA GLY A 409 34.93 -31.11 10.37
C GLY A 409 33.56 -31.80 10.36
N THR A 410 32.54 -31.05 9.97
CA THR A 410 31.14 -31.49 9.90
C THR A 410 30.88 -32.18 8.56
N CYS A 411 30.44 -33.44 8.59
CA CYS A 411 30.12 -34.25 7.42
C CYS A 411 28.73 -34.87 7.57
N TRP A 412 27.93 -34.75 6.52
CA TRP A 412 26.69 -35.49 6.40
C TRP A 412 26.99 -36.84 5.74
N ILE A 413 26.44 -37.92 6.28
CA ILE A 413 26.64 -39.28 5.77
C ILE A 413 25.35 -39.67 5.07
N ASP A 414 25.44 -40.02 3.78
CA ASP A 414 24.29 -40.45 3.01
C ASP A 414 23.92 -41.92 3.29
N ASP A 415 22.84 -42.39 2.66
CA ASP A 415 22.37 -43.78 2.81
C ASP A 415 23.36 -44.81 2.23
N THR A 416 24.34 -44.38 1.42
CA THR A 416 25.39 -45.24 0.87
C THR A 416 26.63 -45.33 1.78
N GLY A 417 26.68 -44.49 2.83
CA GLY A 417 27.81 -44.39 3.74
C GLY A 417 28.90 -43.42 3.26
N GLU A 418 28.68 -42.68 2.19
CA GLU A 418 29.62 -41.66 1.72
C GLU A 418 29.52 -40.37 2.56
N HIS A 419 30.68 -39.78 2.86
CA HIS A 419 30.79 -38.58 3.68
C HIS A 419 30.85 -37.32 2.81
N HIS A 420 29.85 -36.44 2.96
CA HIS A 420 29.76 -35.17 2.24
C HIS A 420 30.12 -34.00 3.16
N ARG A 421 31.07 -33.13 2.77
CA ARG A 421 31.50 -31.99 3.60
C ARG A 421 30.41 -30.91 3.69
N VAL A 422 29.95 -30.62 4.91
CA VAL A 422 28.97 -29.55 5.16
C VAL A 422 29.71 -28.28 5.57
N ASN A 423 29.92 -27.36 4.63
CA ASN A 423 30.53 -26.06 4.94
C ASN A 423 29.56 -25.12 5.68
N ALA A 424 30.06 -23.98 6.18
CA ALA A 424 29.25 -23.04 6.96
C ALA A 424 28.02 -22.52 6.21
N ILE A 425 28.14 -22.26 4.90
CA ILE A 425 27.05 -21.75 4.06
C ILE A 425 25.96 -22.80 3.88
N LEU A 426 26.33 -24.06 3.59
CA LEU A 426 25.39 -25.16 3.46
C LEU A 426 24.70 -25.47 4.77
N ARG A 427 25.43 -25.37 5.88
CA ARG A 427 24.89 -25.55 7.23
C ARG A 427 23.87 -24.47 7.60
N GLU A 428 24.17 -23.20 7.32
CA GLU A 428 23.24 -22.09 7.55
C GLU A 428 21.96 -22.28 6.71
N ARG A 429 22.09 -22.63 5.43
CA ARG A 429 20.93 -22.93 4.56
C ARG A 429 20.10 -24.11 5.08
N TRP A 430 20.75 -25.15 5.59
CA TRP A 430 20.06 -26.28 6.19
C TRP A 430 19.35 -25.86 7.48
N ALA A 431 20.00 -25.09 8.35
CA ALA A 431 19.42 -24.58 9.58
C ALA A 431 18.19 -23.69 9.32
N THR A 432 18.26 -22.79 8.32
CA THR A 432 17.11 -22.01 7.87
C THR A 432 15.97 -22.90 7.37
N ALA A 433 16.25 -23.96 6.59
CA ALA A 433 15.21 -24.86 6.10
C ALA A 433 14.52 -25.63 7.24
N ILE A 434 15.24 -26.01 8.29
CA ILE A 434 14.67 -26.62 9.50
C ILE A 434 13.78 -25.62 10.24
N GLN A 435 14.22 -24.37 10.39
CA GLN A 435 13.43 -23.32 11.04
C GLN A 435 12.04 -23.14 10.39
N TYR A 436 11.98 -23.25 9.05
CA TYR A 436 10.72 -23.17 8.30
C TYR A 436 10.01 -24.53 8.12
N SER A 437 10.43 -25.57 8.86
CA SER A 437 9.87 -26.93 8.76
C SER A 437 9.92 -27.56 7.36
N GLN A 438 10.87 -27.14 6.53
CA GLN A 438 11.10 -27.65 5.18
C GLN A 438 12.13 -28.79 5.13
N ALA A 439 12.85 -29.01 6.21
CA ALA A 439 13.84 -30.07 6.36
C ALA A 439 13.89 -30.56 7.82
N SER A 440 14.57 -31.69 8.04
CA SER A 440 14.85 -32.20 9.38
C SER A 440 16.34 -32.09 9.69
N GLU A 441 16.72 -32.28 10.96
CA GLU A 441 18.14 -32.37 11.34
C GLU A 441 18.81 -33.64 10.80
N ILE A 442 18.01 -34.64 10.38
CA ILE A 442 18.50 -35.92 9.86
C ILE A 442 18.76 -35.83 8.35
N GLN A 443 17.85 -35.19 7.62
CA GLN A 443 17.90 -35.15 6.16
C GLN A 443 18.02 -33.71 5.67
N PRO A 444 19.07 -33.38 4.89
CA PRO A 444 19.23 -32.04 4.34
C PRO A 444 18.10 -31.72 3.34
N PRO A 445 17.69 -30.45 3.22
CA PRO A 445 16.75 -30.04 2.19
C PRO A 445 17.32 -30.36 0.80
N LEU A 446 16.46 -30.64 -0.17
CA LEU A 446 16.86 -31.05 -1.52
C LEU A 446 17.86 -30.08 -2.17
N SER A 447 17.78 -28.78 -1.86
CA SER A 447 18.70 -27.75 -2.34
C SER A 447 20.14 -27.91 -1.78
N VAL A 448 20.26 -28.27 -0.51
CA VAL A 448 21.55 -28.55 0.14
C VAL A 448 22.06 -29.92 -0.30
N TYR A 449 21.19 -30.93 -0.36
CA TYR A 449 21.52 -32.28 -0.85
C TYR A 449 22.14 -32.27 -2.25
N LYS A 450 21.52 -31.55 -3.20
CA LYS A 450 22.07 -31.37 -4.56
C LYS A 450 23.45 -30.71 -4.55
N SER A 451 23.70 -29.79 -3.62
CA SER A 451 24.98 -29.10 -3.49
C SER A 451 26.05 -29.97 -2.83
N LEU A 452 25.65 -30.89 -1.95
CA LEU A 452 26.54 -31.86 -1.31
C LEU A 452 26.99 -32.93 -2.33
N ILE A 453 26.06 -33.50 -3.09
CA ILE A 453 26.37 -34.56 -4.07
C ILE A 453 26.97 -34.00 -5.36
N GLY A 454 26.51 -32.83 -5.81
CA GLY A 454 27.02 -32.15 -6.99
C GLY A 454 28.41 -31.53 -6.80
N GLN A 455 28.96 -31.53 -5.58
CA GLN A 455 30.32 -31.03 -5.31
C GLN A 455 31.44 -31.97 -5.76
N THR A 456 31.11 -33.06 -6.46
CA THR A 456 32.13 -34.03 -6.84
C THR A 456 33.14 -33.58 -7.88
N ASN A 457 33.02 -32.47 -8.63
CA ASN A 457 34.16 -31.96 -9.44
C ASN A 457 34.13 -30.51 -9.99
N GLU A 458 33.06 -29.71 -9.86
CA GLU A 458 32.95 -28.51 -10.72
C GLU A 458 33.29 -27.13 -10.13
N SER A 459 33.64 -26.95 -8.84
CA SER A 459 33.75 -25.56 -8.33
C SER A 459 34.62 -25.32 -7.09
N GLU A 460 35.93 -25.55 -7.15
CA GLU A 460 36.88 -24.93 -6.20
C GLU A 460 37.84 -23.89 -6.84
N THR A 461 37.75 -23.66 -8.16
CA THR A 461 38.59 -22.69 -8.89
C THR A 461 37.91 -21.39 -9.31
N GLN A 462 36.64 -21.16 -8.98
CA GLN A 462 35.93 -19.91 -9.30
C GLN A 462 35.44 -19.16 -8.05
N SER A 463 36.27 -19.12 -7.00
CA SER A 463 36.23 -17.95 -6.12
C SER A 463 36.63 -16.75 -6.96
N GLN A 464 35.61 -15.97 -7.36
CA GLN A 464 35.69 -14.74 -8.12
C GLN A 464 36.90 -13.90 -7.70
N LYS A 465 38.02 -14.05 -8.42
CA LYS A 465 38.89 -12.91 -8.69
C LYS A 465 38.04 -11.96 -9.52
N LYS A 466 37.22 -11.15 -8.85
CA LYS A 466 36.75 -9.90 -9.43
C LYS A 466 38.02 -9.27 -10.02
N PRO A 467 38.06 -8.94 -11.32
CA PRO A 467 39.18 -8.19 -11.84
C PRO A 467 39.32 -6.99 -10.91
N LYS A 468 40.50 -6.83 -10.30
CA LYS A 468 40.82 -5.60 -9.58
C LYS A 468 40.80 -4.51 -10.64
N LYS A 469 39.61 -3.98 -10.96
CA LYS A 469 39.47 -2.65 -11.58
C LYS A 469 40.40 -1.80 -10.74
N SER A 470 41.38 -1.19 -11.40
CA SER A 470 42.38 -0.37 -10.73
C SER A 470 41.63 0.58 -9.81
N ALA A 471 42.14 0.86 -8.60
CA ALA A 471 41.50 1.83 -7.72
C ALA A 471 41.27 3.18 -8.45
N MET A 472 42.07 3.47 -9.48
CA MET A 472 41.89 4.60 -10.38
C MET A 472 40.66 4.47 -11.30
N ASP A 473 40.33 3.27 -11.80
CA ASP A 473 39.13 3.02 -12.61
C ASP A 473 37.85 3.12 -11.77
N GLN A 474 37.87 2.62 -10.53
CA GLN A 474 36.75 2.83 -9.60
C GLN A 474 36.57 4.31 -9.23
N MET A 475 37.68 5.06 -9.07
CA MET A 475 37.62 6.49 -8.80
C MET A 475 37.11 7.29 -10.01
N LYS A 476 37.51 6.90 -11.22
CA LYS A 476 37.01 7.50 -12.46
C LYS A 476 35.51 7.23 -12.66
N GLU A 477 35.06 5.99 -12.45
CA GLU A 477 33.65 5.61 -12.55
C GLU A 477 32.78 6.33 -11.50
N MET A 478 33.31 6.56 -10.29
CA MET A 478 32.63 7.35 -9.25
C MET A 478 32.56 8.84 -9.62
N LEU A 479 33.62 9.40 -10.22
CA LEU A 479 33.65 10.79 -10.65
C LEU A 479 32.71 11.04 -11.85
N GLU A 480 32.64 10.11 -12.81
CA GLU A 480 31.67 10.15 -13.91
C GLU A 480 30.23 10.08 -13.38
N GLN A 481 29.94 9.17 -12.43
CA GLN A 481 28.61 9.11 -11.81
C GLN A 481 28.24 10.39 -11.05
N GLN A 482 29.21 11.00 -10.36
CA GLN A 482 28.97 12.26 -9.65
C GLN A 482 28.65 13.40 -10.63
N MET A 483 29.39 13.47 -11.75
CA MET A 483 29.16 14.48 -12.79
C MET A 483 27.82 14.27 -13.49
N GLU A 484 27.44 13.03 -13.79
CA GLU A 484 26.11 12.70 -14.34
C GLU A 484 24.98 13.06 -13.38
N PHE A 485 25.17 12.82 -12.08
CA PHE A 485 24.17 13.17 -11.06
C PHE A 485 23.99 14.69 -10.93
N GLU A 486 25.08 15.46 -10.93
CA GLU A 486 25.01 16.93 -10.93
C GLU A 486 24.36 17.47 -12.21
N ASN A 487 24.68 16.88 -13.37
CA ASN A 487 24.09 17.29 -14.64
C ASN A 487 22.58 16.98 -14.67
N MET A 488 22.17 15.82 -14.14
CA MET A 488 20.76 15.46 -14.00
C MET A 488 20.02 16.36 -13.01
N LYS A 489 20.65 16.74 -11.89
CA LYS A 489 20.10 17.68 -10.91
C LYS A 489 19.92 19.08 -11.52
N SER A 490 20.91 19.56 -12.28
CA SER A 490 20.85 20.83 -13.01
C SER A 490 19.73 20.84 -14.05
N MET A 491 19.63 19.80 -14.87
CA MET A 491 18.58 19.66 -15.87
C MET A 491 17.18 19.62 -15.25
N ARG A 492 17.02 18.95 -14.10
CA ARG A 492 15.76 18.90 -13.37
C ARG A 492 15.38 20.26 -12.77
N SER A 493 16.36 21.03 -12.29
CA SER A 493 16.16 22.40 -11.81
C SER A 493 15.66 23.30 -12.95
N MET A 494 16.32 23.24 -14.10
CA MET A 494 15.95 24.05 -15.28
C MET A 494 14.54 23.71 -15.80
N VAL A 495 14.16 22.43 -15.83
CA VAL A 495 12.80 22.01 -16.23
C VAL A 495 11.75 22.50 -15.24
N ASN A 496 12.03 22.47 -13.93
CA ASN A 496 11.12 22.99 -12.91
C ASN A 496 10.96 24.51 -13.00
N GLU A 497 12.06 25.24 -13.22
CA GLU A 497 12.05 26.70 -13.35
C GLU A 497 11.27 27.13 -14.60
N ASN A 498 11.47 26.44 -15.73
CA ASN A 498 10.71 26.68 -16.95
C ASN A 498 9.21 26.36 -16.76
N ARG A 499 8.88 25.30 -16.01
CA ARG A 499 7.48 24.99 -15.64
C ARG A 499 6.86 26.06 -14.75
N GLN A 500 7.62 26.63 -13.82
CA GLN A 500 7.17 27.76 -13.01
C GLN A 500 6.92 29.01 -13.86
N GLN A 501 7.81 29.31 -14.81
CA GLN A 501 7.62 30.44 -15.73
C GLN A 501 6.37 30.27 -16.60
N GLN A 502 6.09 29.06 -17.09
CA GLN A 502 4.86 28.78 -17.84
C GLN A 502 3.59 28.96 -16.98
N GLN A 503 3.63 28.55 -15.71
CA GLN A 503 2.50 28.79 -14.80
C GLN A 503 2.28 30.29 -14.54
N TYR A 504 3.35 31.07 -14.43
CA TYR A 504 3.25 32.53 -14.26
C TYR A 504 2.66 33.23 -15.49
N GLN A 505 2.99 32.78 -16.70
CA GLN A 505 2.39 33.35 -17.92
C GLN A 505 0.91 32.98 -18.09
N GLN A 506 0.50 31.80 -17.61
CA GLN A 506 -0.90 31.38 -17.66
C GLN A 506 -1.79 32.17 -16.68
N TYR A 507 -1.22 32.73 -15.60
CA TYR A 507 -1.94 33.52 -14.60
C TYR A 507 -2.10 35.01 -14.95
N GLN A 508 -1.42 35.52 -15.98
CA GLN A 508 -1.60 36.92 -16.44
C GLN A 508 -2.59 37.04 -17.61
N GLY A 509 -3.65 36.23 -17.61
CA GLY A 509 -4.79 36.45 -18.51
C GLY A 509 -5.46 37.80 -18.20
N PRO A 510 -5.81 38.61 -19.22
CA PRO A 510 -6.39 39.94 -19.03
C PRO A 510 -7.71 39.88 -18.24
N PRO A 511 -8.01 40.89 -17.40
CA PRO A 511 -9.21 40.90 -16.57
C PRO A 511 -10.47 40.89 -17.43
N GLN A 512 -11.24 39.81 -17.33
CA GLN A 512 -12.57 39.66 -17.91
C GLN A 512 -13.53 40.59 -17.15
N TYR A 513 -14.02 41.62 -17.84
CA TYR A 513 -15.08 42.48 -17.35
C TYR A 513 -16.43 41.73 -17.36
N PRO A 514 -17.27 41.85 -16.32
CA PRO A 514 -18.60 41.25 -16.32
C PRO A 514 -19.58 42.10 -17.12
N TYR A 515 -20.03 41.60 -18.28
CA TYR A 515 -21.12 42.21 -19.03
C TYR A 515 -22.46 41.72 -18.49
N GLN A 516 -23.27 42.65 -17.98
CA GLN A 516 -24.60 42.41 -17.45
C GLN A 516 -25.55 41.99 -18.59
N SER A 517 -26.26 40.89 -18.37
CA SER A 517 -27.39 40.47 -19.19
C SER A 517 -28.67 41.13 -18.67
N ALA A 518 -29.34 41.90 -19.52
CA ALA A 518 -30.72 42.30 -19.33
C ALA A 518 -31.54 41.85 -20.55
N CYS A 519 -32.68 41.20 -20.25
CA CYS A 519 -33.70 40.73 -21.17
C CYS A 519 -34.33 41.89 -21.97
N GLN A 520 -34.88 41.60 -23.16
CA GLN A 520 -36.26 41.95 -23.58
C GLN A 520 -36.54 41.56 -25.06
N TYR A 521 -37.46 40.59 -25.24
CA TYR A 521 -38.60 40.51 -26.18
C TYR A 521 -38.44 40.61 -27.73
N PRO A 522 -39.45 40.13 -28.50
CA PRO A 522 -39.32 39.54 -29.83
C PRO A 522 -39.89 40.48 -30.92
N THR A 523 -39.84 40.04 -32.19
CA THR A 523 -40.87 40.25 -33.26
C THR A 523 -40.25 40.44 -34.65
N THR A 524 -40.94 39.87 -35.65
CA THR A 524 -40.93 40.14 -37.11
C THR A 524 -39.69 39.72 -37.92
N GLN A 525 -39.76 38.68 -38.75
CA GLN A 525 -40.34 38.61 -40.11
C GLN A 525 -39.43 39.18 -41.23
N GLN A 526 -39.11 38.28 -42.18
CA GLN A 526 -39.00 38.51 -43.65
C GLN A 526 -37.62 39.00 -44.19
N PRO A 527 -37.34 38.90 -45.52
CA PRO A 527 -36.48 37.84 -46.07
C PRO A 527 -35.46 38.36 -47.12
N TYR A 528 -34.78 37.44 -47.82
CA TYR A 528 -34.12 37.60 -49.12
C TYR A 528 -32.87 38.48 -49.28
N SER A 529 -32.09 38.06 -50.29
CA SER A 529 -30.97 38.73 -50.98
C SER A 529 -29.58 38.48 -50.38
N SER A 530 -28.73 37.61 -50.96
CA SER A 530 -28.07 37.61 -52.29
C SER A 530 -26.71 38.32 -52.30
N TYR A 531 -25.69 37.57 -52.75
CA TYR A 531 -24.51 38.01 -53.51
C TYR A 531 -23.44 38.92 -52.87
N GLY A 532 -22.18 38.52 -53.12
CA GLY A 532 -20.94 39.31 -52.95
C GLY A 532 -20.03 38.64 -51.92
N GLY A 533 -18.93 37.96 -52.26
CA GLY A 533 -17.87 38.37 -53.19
C GLY A 533 -16.81 39.14 -52.41
N TYR A 534 -15.52 38.87 -52.68
CA TYR A 534 -14.30 39.49 -52.11
C TYR A 534 -13.88 38.91 -50.72
N THR A 535 -12.61 38.60 -50.42
CA THR A 535 -11.33 38.80 -51.11
C THR A 535 -10.27 37.88 -50.49
N THR A 536 -9.48 37.27 -51.36
CA THR A 536 -8.27 36.51 -51.05
C THR A 536 -7.18 37.44 -50.52
N GLN A 537 -6.74 37.28 -49.27
CA GLN A 537 -5.50 37.88 -48.77
C GLN A 537 -4.38 36.83 -48.84
N GLN A 538 -3.50 37.05 -49.81
CA GLN A 538 -2.24 36.36 -49.98
C GLN A 538 -1.28 36.74 -48.85
N TYR A 539 -0.80 35.76 -48.09
CA TYR A 539 0.37 35.95 -47.23
C TYR A 539 1.65 35.58 -48.01
N VAL A 540 2.51 36.59 -48.13
CA VAL A 540 3.83 36.58 -48.77
C VAL A 540 4.82 35.77 -47.93
N LEU A 541 5.48 34.78 -48.54
CA LEU A 541 6.64 34.10 -47.97
C LEU A 541 7.90 34.99 -48.06
N PRO A 542 8.78 35.00 -47.04
CA PRO A 542 10.09 35.64 -47.13
C PRO A 542 11.10 34.80 -47.96
N PRO A 543 12.07 35.45 -48.61
CA PRO A 543 12.99 34.82 -49.56
C PRO A 543 14.06 33.92 -48.91
N GLN A 544 14.30 32.76 -49.53
CA GLN A 544 15.38 31.83 -49.21
C GLN A 544 16.76 32.39 -49.62
N ALA A 545 17.73 32.26 -48.71
CA ALA A 545 19.14 32.52 -48.97
C ALA A 545 19.79 31.38 -49.78
N PRO A 546 20.81 31.67 -50.61
CA PRO A 546 21.43 30.70 -51.52
C PRO A 546 22.36 29.71 -50.78
N SER A 547 22.18 28.44 -51.14
CA SER A 547 22.97 27.27 -50.76
C SER A 547 24.38 27.29 -51.37
N PRO A 548 25.45 26.95 -50.61
CA PRO A 548 26.76 26.70 -51.19
C PRO A 548 26.94 25.23 -51.67
N THR A 549 27.40 25.15 -52.91
CA THR A 549 28.23 24.20 -53.67
C THR A 549 28.54 22.79 -53.08
N PRO A 550 28.43 21.72 -53.89
CA PRO A 550 28.65 20.33 -53.46
C PRO A 550 30.14 19.91 -53.44
N ALA A 551 30.52 19.16 -52.41
CA ALA A 551 31.82 18.48 -52.30
C ALA A 551 31.83 17.12 -53.05
N PRO A 552 32.99 16.65 -53.52
CA PRO A 552 33.10 15.56 -54.50
C PRO A 552 32.85 14.17 -53.91
N ARG A 553 32.28 13.32 -54.78
CA ARG A 553 31.89 11.93 -54.57
C ARG A 553 33.07 11.04 -54.17
N ALA A 554 32.96 10.36 -53.03
CA ALA A 554 33.72 9.16 -52.73
C ALA A 554 32.90 7.91 -53.09
N LEU A 555 33.62 6.93 -53.63
CA LEU A 555 33.15 5.74 -54.32
C LEU A 555 32.44 4.72 -53.42
N SER A 556 31.31 4.23 -53.93
CA SER A 556 30.79 2.85 -53.89
C SER A 556 31.11 1.96 -52.68
N ASN A 557 30.08 1.67 -51.89
CA ASN A 557 29.93 0.41 -51.16
C ASN A 557 28.59 -0.25 -51.54
N PRO A 558 28.53 -1.59 -51.69
CA PRO A 558 27.34 -2.32 -52.16
C PRO A 558 26.15 -2.25 -51.18
N PRO A 559 24.90 -2.39 -51.65
CA PRO A 559 23.70 -2.26 -50.84
C PRO A 559 23.61 -3.42 -49.84
N GLY A 560 23.84 -3.12 -48.57
CA GLY A 560 23.48 -4.01 -47.46
C GLY A 560 21.96 -4.14 -47.32
N PRO A 561 21.47 -5.25 -46.77
CA PRO A 561 20.04 -5.47 -46.55
C PRO A 561 19.44 -4.34 -45.69
N PRO A 562 18.16 -3.98 -45.89
CA PRO A 562 17.54 -2.85 -45.23
C PRO A 562 17.67 -2.99 -43.72
N VAL A 563 18.55 -2.17 -43.13
CA VAL A 563 18.64 -2.00 -41.68
C VAL A 563 17.30 -1.42 -41.27
N GLN A 564 16.47 -2.26 -40.64
CA GLN A 564 15.22 -1.82 -40.01
C GLN A 564 15.57 -0.66 -39.09
N ALA A 565 15.11 0.53 -39.45
CA ALA A 565 15.25 1.71 -38.62
C ALA A 565 14.70 1.36 -37.23
N ALA A 566 15.58 1.39 -36.23
CA ALA A 566 15.21 1.15 -34.85
C ALA A 566 14.00 2.04 -34.54
N GLN A 567 12.84 1.41 -34.31
CA GLN A 567 11.60 2.10 -33.99
C GLN A 567 11.87 2.95 -32.74
N ARG A 568 12.05 4.25 -32.95
CA ARG A 568 12.23 5.22 -31.88
C ARG A 568 10.97 5.19 -31.04
N SER A 569 11.09 4.69 -29.82
CA SER A 569 10.05 4.68 -28.81
C SER A 569 9.50 6.10 -28.66
N SER A 570 8.23 6.29 -29.00
CA SER A 570 7.54 7.56 -28.81
C SER A 570 7.61 8.02 -27.34
N PRO A 571 7.57 9.33 -27.07
CA PRO A 571 7.58 9.86 -25.71
C PRO A 571 6.38 9.32 -24.94
N ILE A 572 6.66 8.60 -23.86
CA ILE A 572 5.66 8.16 -22.89
C ILE A 572 5.10 9.43 -22.23
N GLY A 573 3.77 9.54 -22.17
CA GLY A 573 3.10 10.75 -21.69
C GLY A 573 3.24 10.94 -20.18
N PRO A 574 2.47 11.88 -19.60
CA PRO A 574 2.66 12.36 -18.24
C PRO A 574 2.62 11.22 -17.20
N ARG A 575 3.41 11.44 -16.14
CA ARG A 575 3.79 10.53 -15.03
C ARG A 575 2.68 9.72 -14.34
N ASN A 576 1.40 9.94 -14.65
CA ASN A 576 0.26 9.20 -14.11
C ASN A 576 -0.15 7.99 -14.99
N GLU A 577 0.37 7.87 -16.21
CA GLU A 577 0.04 6.74 -17.10
C GLU A 577 0.52 5.38 -16.56
N GLU A 578 1.56 5.33 -15.71
CA GLU A 578 2.12 4.04 -15.28
C GLU A 578 1.13 3.26 -14.41
N ASP A 579 0.44 3.93 -13.49
CA ASP A 579 -0.57 3.31 -12.62
C ASP A 579 -1.81 2.92 -13.44
N ASP A 580 -2.28 3.79 -14.34
CA ASP A 580 -3.40 3.50 -15.26
C ASP A 580 -3.10 2.29 -16.18
N ILE A 581 -1.85 2.16 -16.66
CA ILE A 581 -1.41 1.03 -17.47
C ILE A 581 -1.38 -0.25 -16.63
N ILE A 582 -0.98 -0.18 -15.36
CA ILE A 582 -1.00 -1.34 -14.45
C ILE A 582 -2.44 -1.75 -14.16
N GLU A 583 -3.33 -0.81 -13.85
CA GLU A 583 -4.75 -1.07 -13.62
C GLU A 583 -5.40 -1.68 -14.88
N GLY A 584 -5.18 -1.06 -16.05
CA GLY A 584 -5.64 -1.55 -17.34
C GLY A 584 -5.12 -2.96 -17.66
N PHE A 585 -3.87 -3.26 -17.31
CA PHE A 585 -3.29 -4.60 -17.50
C PHE A 585 -4.04 -5.66 -16.68
N TRP A 586 -4.30 -5.41 -15.39
CA TRP A 586 -4.98 -6.37 -14.54
C TRP A 586 -6.45 -6.53 -14.92
N GLN A 587 -7.11 -5.44 -15.32
CA GLN A 587 -8.47 -5.49 -15.85
C GLN A 587 -8.53 -6.33 -17.12
N TRP A 588 -7.65 -6.04 -18.10
CA TRP A 588 -7.53 -6.85 -19.32
C TRP A 588 -7.29 -8.33 -19.04
N LYS A 589 -6.40 -8.66 -18.07
CA LYS A 589 -6.08 -10.06 -17.77
C LYS A 589 -7.26 -10.80 -17.13
N ARG A 590 -8.05 -10.12 -16.28
CA ARG A 590 -9.31 -10.66 -15.75
C ARG A 590 -10.33 -10.88 -16.85
N ASP A 591 -10.49 -9.90 -17.74
CA ASP A 591 -11.50 -9.96 -18.81
C ASP A 591 -11.15 -11.03 -19.84
N SER A 592 -9.86 -11.22 -20.12
CA SER A 592 -9.34 -12.24 -21.05
C SER A 592 -9.29 -13.67 -20.49
N THR A 593 -9.71 -13.89 -19.24
CA THR A 593 -9.63 -15.21 -18.59
C THR A 593 -11.01 -15.75 -18.24
N ASP A 594 -11.49 -16.80 -18.90
CA ASP A 594 -12.85 -17.32 -18.62
C ASP A 594 -12.99 -18.01 -17.25
N LYS A 595 -11.88 -18.56 -16.72
CA LYS A 595 -11.88 -19.32 -15.46
C LYS A 595 -12.04 -18.41 -14.24
N VAL A 596 -13.16 -18.56 -13.52
CA VAL A 596 -13.50 -17.76 -12.32
C VAL A 596 -12.41 -17.80 -11.25
N GLU A 597 -11.84 -18.98 -10.96
CA GLU A 597 -10.76 -19.12 -9.97
C GLU A 597 -9.50 -18.32 -10.35
N ARG A 598 -9.14 -18.32 -11.64
CA ARG A 598 -8.00 -17.51 -12.12
C ARG A 598 -8.33 -16.02 -12.08
N LYS A 599 -9.56 -15.60 -12.37
CA LYS A 599 -9.98 -14.18 -12.19
C LYS A 599 -9.78 -13.74 -10.74
N LEU A 600 -10.12 -14.60 -9.76
CA LEU A 600 -9.89 -14.32 -8.34
C LEU A 600 -8.39 -14.20 -8.02
N GLN A 601 -7.56 -15.09 -8.54
CA GLN A 601 -6.09 -15.01 -8.38
C GLN A 601 -5.53 -13.70 -8.96
N TYR A 602 -5.99 -13.27 -10.14
CA TYR A 602 -5.57 -11.99 -10.73
C TYR A 602 -6.07 -10.78 -9.93
N SER A 603 -7.26 -10.84 -9.34
CA SER A 603 -7.76 -9.79 -8.45
C SER A 603 -6.93 -9.68 -7.16
N GLN A 604 -6.57 -10.82 -6.55
CA GLN A 604 -5.66 -10.86 -5.41
C GLN A 604 -4.27 -10.33 -5.79
N ALA A 605 -3.76 -10.70 -6.97
CA ALA A 605 -2.48 -10.22 -7.45
C ALA A 605 -2.46 -8.71 -7.65
N GLN A 606 -3.50 -8.12 -8.24
CA GLN A 606 -3.64 -6.66 -8.36
C GLN A 606 -3.59 -5.99 -6.98
N ALA A 607 -4.35 -6.47 -6.00
CA ALA A 607 -4.38 -5.89 -4.67
C ALA A 607 -3.02 -5.94 -3.96
N ILE A 608 -2.22 -6.97 -4.20
CA ILE A 608 -0.85 -7.09 -3.68
C ILE A 608 0.07 -6.06 -4.37
N VAL A 609 -0.02 -5.95 -5.70
CA VAL A 609 0.80 -5.05 -6.53
C VAL A 609 0.56 -3.60 -6.13
N GLU A 610 -0.70 -3.19 -5.99
CA GLU A 610 -1.10 -1.86 -5.53
C GLU A 610 -0.60 -1.59 -4.11
N ARG A 611 -0.79 -2.56 -3.20
CA ARG A 611 -0.34 -2.44 -1.80
C ARG A 611 1.18 -2.29 -1.68
N GLN A 612 1.94 -2.96 -2.54
CA GLN A 612 3.41 -2.87 -2.56
C GLN A 612 3.92 -1.71 -3.44
N MET A 613 3.04 -1.01 -4.15
CA MET A 613 3.37 0.03 -5.13
C MET A 613 4.44 -0.42 -6.14
N TRP A 614 4.29 -1.65 -6.65
CA TRP A 614 5.20 -2.19 -7.66
C TRP A 614 4.95 -1.55 -9.03
N LYS A 615 6.04 -1.16 -9.68
CA LYS A 615 6.02 -0.52 -11.01
C LYS A 615 6.03 -1.52 -12.14
N ILE A 616 5.85 -1.05 -13.38
CA ILE A 616 5.94 -1.93 -14.57
C ILE A 616 7.33 -2.56 -14.68
N SER A 617 8.39 -1.84 -14.27
CA SER A 617 9.75 -2.39 -14.20
C SER A 617 9.84 -3.59 -13.26
N ASP A 618 9.16 -3.49 -12.11
CA ASP A 618 9.18 -4.52 -11.07
C ASP A 618 8.40 -5.75 -11.53
N LEU A 619 7.23 -5.55 -12.15
CA LEU A 619 6.44 -6.63 -12.76
C LEU A 619 7.19 -7.36 -13.88
N LYS A 620 8.06 -6.67 -14.62
CA LYS A 620 8.94 -7.31 -15.62
C LYS A 620 10.08 -8.08 -14.97
N ALA A 621 10.67 -7.53 -13.91
CA ALA A 621 11.75 -8.17 -13.15
C ALA A 621 11.27 -9.40 -12.37
N MET A 622 9.96 -9.50 -12.08
CA MET A 622 9.34 -10.68 -11.50
C MET A 622 9.44 -11.92 -12.38
N ALA A 623 9.53 -11.79 -13.71
CA ALA A 623 9.70 -12.97 -14.55
C ALA A 623 11.06 -13.67 -14.37
N ASP A 624 12.04 -12.98 -13.80
CA ASP A 624 13.34 -13.54 -13.47
C ASP A 624 13.31 -14.18 -12.08
N THR A 625 13.38 -15.51 -12.03
CA THR A 625 13.39 -16.28 -10.77
C THR A 625 14.56 -15.95 -9.84
N SER A 626 15.63 -15.33 -10.35
CA SER A 626 16.78 -14.91 -9.56
C SER A 626 16.61 -13.52 -8.91
N SER A 627 15.61 -12.75 -9.36
CA SER A 627 15.31 -11.40 -8.88
C SER A 627 14.81 -11.40 -7.43
N ASP A 628 15.27 -10.42 -6.65
CA ASP A 628 14.73 -10.18 -5.30
C ASP A 628 13.23 -9.83 -5.32
N ILE A 629 12.75 -9.23 -6.41
CA ILE A 629 11.33 -8.89 -6.57
C ILE A 629 10.50 -10.17 -6.80
N TYR A 630 11.02 -11.15 -7.55
CA TYR A 630 10.36 -12.45 -7.69
C TYR A 630 10.22 -13.14 -6.32
N ARG A 631 11.28 -13.17 -5.50
CA ARG A 631 11.20 -13.75 -4.14
C ARG A 631 10.16 -13.05 -3.29
N LYS A 632 10.15 -11.70 -3.29
CA LYS A 632 9.13 -10.91 -2.60
C LYS A 632 7.72 -11.19 -3.11
N ALA A 633 7.55 -11.47 -4.40
CA ALA A 633 6.25 -11.83 -4.96
C ALA A 633 5.75 -13.19 -4.44
N ILE A 634 6.62 -14.19 -4.41
CA ILE A 634 6.31 -15.52 -3.84
C ILE A 634 6.01 -15.42 -2.34
N ASP A 635 6.79 -14.63 -1.59
CA ASP A 635 6.56 -14.39 -0.15
C ASP A 635 5.23 -13.68 0.15
N LYS A 636 4.57 -13.10 -0.87
CA LYS A 636 3.25 -12.48 -0.79
C LYS A 636 2.15 -13.38 -1.35
N ASP A 637 2.41 -14.68 -1.44
CA ASP A 637 1.49 -15.72 -1.91
C ASP A 637 1.03 -15.55 -3.36
N LEU A 638 1.86 -14.94 -4.22
CA LEU A 638 1.60 -14.94 -5.66
C LEU A 638 1.96 -16.30 -6.27
N PRO A 639 1.06 -16.95 -7.04
CA PRO A 639 1.37 -18.23 -7.68
C PRO A 639 2.56 -18.12 -8.65
N ASP A 640 3.54 -19.02 -8.53
CA ASP A 640 4.77 -19.01 -9.36
C ASP A 640 4.47 -18.92 -10.86
N GLY A 641 3.54 -19.75 -11.35
CA GLY A 641 3.14 -19.75 -12.76
C GLY A 641 2.56 -18.42 -13.25
N LEU A 642 1.93 -17.64 -12.36
CA LEU A 642 1.43 -16.30 -12.68
C LEU A 642 2.61 -15.34 -12.80
N VAL A 643 3.53 -15.36 -11.83
CA VAL A 643 4.67 -14.44 -11.72
C VAL A 643 5.62 -14.58 -12.91
N ARG A 644 5.95 -15.83 -13.31
CA ARG A 644 6.81 -16.08 -14.49
C ARG A 644 6.20 -15.61 -15.80
N GLY A 645 4.87 -15.71 -15.92
CA GLY A 645 4.14 -15.30 -17.11
C GLY A 645 3.91 -13.79 -17.23
N LEU A 646 4.19 -13.00 -16.18
CA LEU A 646 3.86 -11.56 -16.16
C LEU A 646 4.54 -10.78 -17.28
N LYS A 647 5.80 -11.09 -17.60
CA LYS A 647 6.55 -10.38 -18.65
C LYS A 647 5.92 -10.57 -20.03
N ASP A 648 5.54 -11.80 -20.36
CA ASP A 648 4.94 -12.13 -21.66
C ASP A 648 3.50 -11.58 -21.74
N ASN A 649 2.73 -11.71 -20.66
CA ASN A 649 1.40 -11.11 -20.54
C ASN A 649 1.44 -9.58 -20.69
N LEU A 650 2.41 -8.91 -20.06
CA LEU A 650 2.59 -7.46 -20.19
C LEU A 650 2.99 -7.06 -21.62
N ARG A 651 3.74 -7.90 -22.32
CA ARG A 651 4.12 -7.67 -23.71
C ARG A 651 2.90 -7.76 -24.63
N GLU A 652 2.07 -8.78 -24.45
CA GLU A 652 0.81 -8.98 -25.17
C GLU A 652 -0.16 -7.82 -24.92
N PHE A 653 -0.40 -7.49 -23.64
CA PHE A 653 -1.23 -6.35 -23.25
C PHE A 653 -0.75 -5.03 -23.87
N LYS A 654 0.56 -4.73 -23.79
CA LYS A 654 1.10 -3.49 -24.38
C LYS A 654 0.97 -3.44 -25.90
N GLN A 655 0.90 -4.58 -26.58
CA GLN A 655 0.61 -4.61 -28.02
C GLN A 655 -0.86 -4.22 -28.24
N GLN A 656 -1.79 -4.90 -27.57
CA GLN A 656 -3.21 -4.63 -27.70
C GLN A 656 -3.58 -3.21 -27.26
N TRP A 657 -3.03 -2.73 -26.14
CA TRP A 657 -3.23 -1.36 -25.64
C TRP A 657 -2.75 -0.32 -26.64
N ARG A 658 -1.62 -0.55 -27.32
CA ARG A 658 -1.15 0.36 -28.38
C ARG A 658 -2.12 0.37 -29.55
N ASP A 659 -2.65 -0.77 -29.94
CA ASP A 659 -3.60 -0.87 -31.05
C ASP A 659 -4.91 -0.16 -30.70
N THR A 660 -5.46 -0.36 -29.49
CA THR A 660 -6.66 0.32 -28.99
C THR A 660 -6.45 1.82 -28.81
N TYR A 661 -5.32 2.24 -28.21
CA TYR A 661 -5.01 3.65 -27.97
C TYR A 661 -4.74 4.39 -29.28
N GLN A 662 -4.05 3.78 -30.24
CA GLN A 662 -3.89 4.33 -31.59
C GLN A 662 -5.23 4.45 -32.30
N HIS A 663 -6.12 3.46 -32.16
CA HIS A 663 -7.47 3.53 -32.74
C HIS A 663 -8.29 4.68 -32.12
N ALA A 664 -8.32 4.79 -30.79
CA ALA A 664 -9.00 5.89 -30.08
C ALA A 664 -8.41 7.27 -30.46
N ARG A 665 -7.08 7.38 -30.54
CA ARG A 665 -6.40 8.62 -30.96
C ARG A 665 -6.68 8.96 -32.42
N ASN A 666 -6.79 7.97 -33.29
CA ASN A 666 -7.17 8.16 -34.69
C ASN A 666 -8.63 8.62 -34.80
N LEU A 667 -9.54 8.04 -34.01
CA LEU A 667 -10.94 8.50 -33.92
C LEU A 667 -11.04 9.93 -33.38
N GLN A 668 -10.25 10.27 -32.36
CA GLN A 668 -10.18 11.63 -31.82
C GLN A 668 -9.63 12.63 -32.85
N ARG A 669 -8.60 12.24 -33.61
CA ARG A 669 -8.11 13.06 -34.74
C ARG A 669 -9.17 13.21 -35.83
N VAL A 670 -9.91 12.15 -36.17
CA VAL A 670 -11.01 12.25 -37.14
C VAL A 670 -12.11 13.16 -36.63
N ALA A 671 -12.41 13.17 -35.33
CA ALA A 671 -13.37 14.10 -34.72
C ALA A 671 -12.86 15.56 -34.71
N GLU A 672 -11.57 15.78 -34.42
CA GLU A 672 -10.94 17.10 -34.39
C GLU A 672 -10.79 17.73 -35.80
N TYR A 673 -10.55 16.92 -36.83
CA TYR A 673 -10.36 17.40 -38.21
C TYR A 673 -11.58 17.20 -39.13
N GLY A 674 -12.58 16.42 -38.71
CA GLY A 674 -13.77 16.06 -39.50
C GLY A 674 -15.04 16.85 -39.16
N GLY A 675 -14.99 17.80 -38.22
CA GLY A 675 -16.12 18.64 -37.81
C GLY A 675 -16.45 19.81 -38.75
N GLY A 676 -15.97 19.80 -40.00
CA GLY A 676 -16.27 20.81 -41.01
C GLY A 676 -16.95 20.18 -42.22
N PHE A 677 -18.24 19.90 -42.11
CA PHE A 677 -19.17 19.73 -43.23
C PHE A 677 -20.41 20.59 -43.00
#